data_AF-A0A1C5F1K3-F1
#
_entry.id   AF-A0A1C5F1K3-F1
#
_cell.length_a   1.000
_cell.length_b   1.000
_cell.length_c   1.000
_cell.angle_alpha   90.00
_cell.angle_beta   90.00
_cell.angle_gamma   90.00
#
_symmetry.space_group_name_H-M   'P 1'
#
loop_
_entity.id
_entity.type
_entity.pdbx_description
1 polymer ?
#
loop_
_entity_poly.entity_id
_entity_poly.type
_entity_poly.pdbx_seq_one_letter_code
_entity_poly.pdbx_strand_id
1 'polypeptide(L)'
;MSELLDAVRAGRVQDIPGLVKPLSAADRKTELAALKAFRTEMRGWPWDQWRERRKAGHALLVAGAGCHTGAAATAAWIGAREIREGLGLPHAELLDLLAERDPGWLGDVAHRLAGRASTAQLDHPLIAGLVRLAGCPVPTTDAFVHGWAEATPSHGRLLPALRADPLVRIMVPRLFETAELPSPLGWYGDAEEPHHWPTALTVLAEEGVVERSLLVDSSIARLLRGGAPGDLGFFLNLLRRLAPTADEEREHLADWIGMAADGPSTVAGYAQGVLARLALAGDLPVRSLADMSRSVLFRPEKKLVRAQLVLLGKVLRADGGSAGELLPVVAEAFGHEDTAVQERALKLVARHLSAVGAEPRAELVLAAASLSPVHRARGTEVFGELPTGPDPVPYEEILPPAPVPARLAPAPAGLAELVEEVVALVVSREEAASFERTLDGLVRHAYRDRAALADALKDALADCWWLDGGPEQDRDRRFSRIPDGVEVVAASICEQVSVTALWNTRSRAAVRQSCAHTVLNGVTEARLWEAAFLLRTRPLPFLLATPTWETGALDPDVLVERLSEYQRLCATPAPVDFAQALLRVRRDSDPEAARAAAALGTPEADRLAAWLSGDGTALPALDSAEEPRQPAADEPAEEGRRWLE
;
A
#
# COMPACT_ATOMS: atom_id res chain seq x y z
N MET A 1 38.39 3.07 35.34
CA MET A 1 37.30 3.07 34.34
C MET A 1 36.04 2.64 35.07
N SER A 2 34.91 3.26 34.76
CA SER A 2 33.64 2.93 35.42
C SER A 2 33.09 1.64 34.84
N GLU A 3 32.58 0.76 35.70
CA GLU A 3 31.89 -0.48 35.31
C GLU A 3 30.73 -0.21 34.34
N LEU A 4 30.04 0.92 34.50
CA LEU A 4 28.99 1.37 33.59
C LEU A 4 29.55 1.67 32.19
N LEU A 5 30.67 2.38 32.10
CA LEU A 5 31.27 2.72 30.81
C LEU A 5 31.79 1.48 30.08
N ASP A 6 32.32 0.51 30.82
CA ASP A 6 32.78 -0.77 30.26
C ASP A 6 31.60 -1.60 29.72
N ALA A 7 30.47 -1.60 30.42
CA ALA A 7 29.23 -2.20 29.94
C ALA A 7 28.68 -1.51 28.69
N VAL A 8 28.75 -0.17 28.64
CA VAL A 8 28.35 0.62 27.48
C VAL A 8 29.23 0.34 26.26
N ARG A 9 30.56 0.33 26.42
CA ARG A 9 31.51 -0.01 25.34
C ARG A 9 31.29 -1.42 24.79
N ALA A 10 30.93 -2.37 25.66
CA ALA A 10 30.64 -3.74 25.28
C ALA A 10 29.21 -3.95 24.73
N GLY A 11 28.35 -2.92 24.74
CA GLY A 11 26.98 -3.01 24.24
C GLY A 11 26.05 -3.88 25.10
N ARG A 12 26.34 -4.06 26.40
CA ARG A 12 25.52 -4.88 27.31
C ARG A 12 24.32 -4.10 27.84
N VAL A 13 23.35 -3.84 26.96
CA VAL A 13 22.16 -3.01 27.24
C VAL A 13 21.36 -3.51 28.45
N GLN A 14 21.24 -4.84 28.59
CA GLN A 14 20.48 -5.51 29.65
C GLN A 14 21.05 -5.23 31.05
N ASP A 15 22.37 -5.00 31.16
CA ASP A 15 23.05 -4.77 32.44
C ASP A 15 22.87 -3.33 32.94
N ILE A 16 22.56 -2.39 32.03
CA ILE A 16 22.58 -0.95 32.30
C ILE A 16 21.60 -0.54 33.41
N PRO A 17 20.33 -0.99 33.45
CA PRO A 17 19.43 -0.63 34.54
C PRO A 17 19.98 -1.00 35.92
N GLY A 18 20.59 -2.18 36.07
CA GLY A 18 21.20 -2.64 37.31
C GLY A 18 22.42 -1.83 37.75
N LEU A 19 23.18 -1.28 36.79
CA LEU A 19 24.35 -0.44 37.06
C LEU A 19 24.00 1.02 37.35
N VAL A 20 22.92 1.55 36.76
CA VAL A 20 22.55 2.97 36.90
C VAL A 20 21.63 3.25 38.09
N LYS A 21 20.69 2.36 38.40
CA LYS A 21 19.73 2.55 39.51
C LYS A 21 20.42 2.84 40.85
N PRO A 22 21.47 2.09 41.26
CA PRO A 22 22.14 2.30 42.55
C PRO A 22 22.98 3.60 42.65
N LEU A 23 23.26 4.27 41.53
CA LEU A 23 24.13 5.44 41.51
C LEU A 23 23.49 6.65 42.19
N SER A 24 24.28 7.36 43.01
CA SER A 24 23.87 8.64 43.58
C SER A 24 23.75 9.73 42.51
N ALA A 25 23.12 10.86 42.85
CA ALA A 25 23.03 12.00 41.93
C ALA A 25 24.41 12.56 41.53
N ALA A 26 25.40 12.48 42.43
CA ALA A 26 26.77 12.89 42.14
C ALA A 26 27.45 11.90 41.17
N ASP A 27 27.26 10.59 41.38
CA ASP A 27 27.82 9.55 40.52
C ASP A 27 27.20 9.60 39.13
N ARG A 28 25.87 9.76 39.02
CA ARG A 28 25.19 9.94 37.72
C ARG A 28 25.73 11.14 36.95
N LYS A 29 26.09 12.24 37.64
CA LYS A 29 26.70 13.42 37.00
C LYS A 29 28.09 13.11 36.47
N THR A 30 28.90 12.39 37.23
CA THR A 30 30.24 11.95 36.83
C THR A 30 30.17 10.99 35.64
N GLU A 31 29.32 9.97 35.71
CA GLU A 31 29.09 9.01 34.64
C GLU A 31 28.55 9.69 33.37
N LEU A 32 27.61 10.63 33.50
CA LEU A 32 27.10 11.37 32.35
C LEU A 32 28.20 12.14 31.60
N ALA A 33 29.19 12.68 32.32
CA ALA A 33 30.33 13.33 31.68
C ALA A 33 31.17 12.33 30.88
N ALA A 34 31.42 11.14 31.43
CA ALA A 34 32.13 10.06 30.74
C ALA A 34 31.35 9.54 29.53
N LEU A 35 30.03 9.35 29.64
CA LEU A 35 29.15 8.94 28.54
C LEU A 35 29.11 9.99 27.41
N LYS A 36 29.11 11.28 27.74
CA LYS A 36 29.21 12.36 26.75
C LYS A 36 30.57 12.39 26.04
N ALA A 37 31.65 12.12 26.76
CA ALA A 37 32.97 11.99 26.16
C ALA A 37 33.00 10.80 25.19
N PHE A 38 32.46 9.65 25.61
CA PHE A 38 32.35 8.47 24.76
C PHE A 38 31.45 8.68 23.54
N ARG A 39 30.33 9.40 23.67
CA ARG A 39 29.51 9.83 22.52
C ARG A 39 30.29 10.67 21.51
N THR A 40 31.25 11.48 21.96
CA THR A 40 32.11 12.28 21.08
C THR A 40 33.19 11.41 20.45
N GLU A 41 33.76 10.46 21.19
CA GLU A 41 34.69 9.45 20.69
C GLU A 41 34.05 8.61 19.57
N MET A 42 32.84 8.08 19.79
CA MET A 42 32.08 7.29 18.81
C MET A 42 31.78 8.07 17.52
N ARG A 43 31.67 9.40 17.57
CA ARG A 43 31.48 10.24 16.38
C ARG A 43 32.73 10.33 15.51
N GLY A 44 33.91 10.13 16.09
CA GLY A 44 35.18 10.07 15.37
C GLY A 44 35.52 8.69 14.83
N TRP A 45 34.67 7.68 15.07
CA TRP A 45 34.92 6.33 14.57
C TRP A 45 34.73 6.29 13.05
N PRO A 46 35.64 5.64 12.32
CA PRO A 46 35.50 5.46 10.88
C PRO A 46 34.27 4.60 10.56
N TRP A 47 33.75 4.76 9.33
CA TRP A 47 32.45 4.20 8.94
C TRP A 47 32.41 2.66 9.02
N ASP A 48 33.56 2.01 8.88
CA ASP A 48 33.76 0.55 8.94
C ASP A 48 33.55 -0.02 10.36
N GLN A 49 33.54 0.81 11.40
CA GLN A 49 33.23 0.44 12.79
C GLN A 49 31.75 0.64 13.15
N TRP A 50 30.86 0.66 12.16
CA TRP A 50 29.42 0.86 12.38
C TRP A 50 28.80 -0.21 13.31
N ARG A 51 29.33 -1.43 13.34
CA ARG A 51 28.85 -2.53 14.21
C ARG A 51 29.13 -2.29 15.68
N GLU A 52 30.36 -1.92 16.00
CA GLU A 52 30.78 -1.50 17.33
C GLU A 52 29.97 -0.28 17.75
N ARG A 53 29.78 0.66 16.82
CA ARG A 53 28.98 1.86 17.04
C ARG A 53 27.52 1.51 17.36
N ARG A 54 26.92 0.57 16.63
CA ARG A 54 25.54 0.08 16.82
C ARG A 54 25.38 -0.66 18.14
N LYS A 55 26.30 -1.58 18.47
CA LYS A 55 26.32 -2.32 19.74
C LYS A 55 26.43 -1.40 20.95
N ALA A 56 27.37 -0.46 20.92
CA ALA A 56 27.56 0.49 22.01
C ALA A 56 26.43 1.56 22.06
N GLY A 57 25.82 1.89 20.92
CA GLY A 57 24.80 2.93 20.78
C GLY A 57 23.57 2.71 21.66
N HIS A 58 22.99 1.51 21.68
CA HIS A 58 21.85 1.21 22.57
C HIS A 58 22.20 1.32 24.05
N ALA A 59 23.35 0.77 24.46
CA ALA A 59 23.76 0.82 25.85
C ALA A 59 24.06 2.27 26.29
N LEU A 60 24.70 3.05 25.42
CA LEU A 60 24.94 4.48 25.62
C LEU A 60 23.63 5.28 25.70
N LEU A 61 22.65 4.96 24.87
CA LEU A 61 21.33 5.58 24.88
C LEU A 61 20.66 5.37 26.24
N VAL A 62 20.56 4.11 26.69
CA VAL A 62 19.94 3.73 27.96
C VAL A 62 20.69 4.35 29.14
N ALA A 63 22.03 4.21 29.19
CA ALA A 63 22.84 4.71 30.29
C ALA A 63 22.73 6.24 30.42
N GLY A 64 22.81 6.96 29.30
CA GLY A 64 22.68 8.42 29.32
C GLY A 64 21.29 8.88 29.72
N ALA A 65 20.22 8.19 29.29
CA ALA A 65 18.86 8.49 29.71
C ALA A 65 18.68 8.37 31.24
N GLY A 66 19.27 7.34 31.86
CA GLY A 66 19.23 7.16 33.31
C GLY A 66 20.08 8.14 34.11
N CYS A 67 21.15 8.67 33.52
CA CYS A 67 22.04 9.62 34.19
C CYS A 67 21.58 11.09 34.07
N HIS A 68 20.76 11.43 33.07
CA HIS A 68 20.16 12.75 32.97
C HIS A 68 19.14 13.00 34.11
N THR A 69 19.14 14.22 34.64
CA THR A 69 18.23 14.63 35.74
C THR A 69 17.01 15.40 35.25
N GLY A 70 17.12 16.21 34.20
CA GLY A 70 16.01 16.96 33.61
C GLY A 70 15.27 16.20 32.52
N ALA A 71 13.95 16.32 32.47
CA ALA A 71 13.10 15.65 31.49
C ALA A 71 13.44 16.11 30.06
N ALA A 72 13.61 17.42 29.85
CA ALA A 72 14.02 17.99 28.57
C ALA A 72 15.36 17.41 28.05
N ALA A 73 16.36 17.32 28.92
CA ALA A 73 17.67 16.78 28.57
C ALA A 73 17.63 15.28 28.29
N THR A 74 16.81 14.54 29.03
CA THR A 74 16.60 13.10 28.82
C THR A 74 15.90 12.82 27.51
N ALA A 75 14.81 13.55 27.21
CA ALA A 75 14.17 13.47 25.91
C ALA A 75 15.16 13.86 24.79
N ALA A 76 15.90 14.96 24.92
CA ALA A 76 16.97 15.36 23.98
C ALA A 76 17.98 14.25 23.72
N TRP A 77 18.39 13.53 24.77
CA TRP A 77 19.31 12.40 24.66
C TRP A 77 18.69 11.21 23.91
N ILE A 78 17.48 10.78 24.30
CA ILE A 78 16.79 9.62 23.70
C ILE A 78 16.53 9.83 22.20
N GLY A 79 16.21 11.05 21.77
CA GLY A 79 15.95 11.35 20.35
C GLY A 79 17.15 11.79 19.54
N ALA A 80 18.37 11.72 20.08
CA ALA A 80 19.57 12.08 19.35
C ALA A 80 19.79 11.12 18.17
N ARG A 81 19.59 11.60 16.94
CA ARG A 81 19.63 10.78 15.70
C ARG A 81 20.93 10.00 15.54
N GLU A 82 22.05 10.60 15.93
CA GLU A 82 23.39 10.01 15.85
C GLU A 82 23.62 8.81 16.77
N ILE A 83 22.80 8.67 17.82
CA ILE A 83 22.82 7.50 18.73
C ILE A 83 21.88 6.40 18.19
N ARG A 84 20.87 6.79 17.40
CA ARG A 84 19.76 5.94 16.95
C ARG A 84 19.96 5.28 15.58
N GLU A 85 21.04 5.56 14.86
CA GLU A 85 21.26 5.18 13.46
C GLU A 85 20.73 3.77 13.10
N GLY A 86 19.58 3.71 12.41
CA GLY A 86 18.96 2.48 11.88
C GLY A 86 18.44 1.48 12.93
N LEU A 87 18.11 1.93 14.14
CA LEU A 87 17.75 1.08 15.28
C LEU A 87 16.38 1.44 15.91
N GLY A 88 15.63 0.41 16.32
CA GLY A 88 14.46 0.56 17.19
C GLY A 88 14.89 0.71 18.65
N LEU A 89 14.16 1.51 19.45
CA LEU A 89 14.57 1.79 20.83
C LEU A 89 14.49 0.54 21.73
N PRO A 90 15.48 0.34 22.64
CA PRO A 90 15.41 -0.63 23.74
C PRO A 90 14.41 -0.16 24.81
N HIS A 91 13.12 -0.18 24.45
CA HIS A 91 12.06 0.43 25.25
C HIS A 91 11.83 -0.31 26.56
N ALA A 92 12.04 -1.63 26.62
CA ALA A 92 11.88 -2.40 27.86
C ALA A 92 12.89 -1.96 28.92
N GLU A 93 14.16 -1.82 28.52
CA GLU A 93 15.27 -1.41 29.40
C GLU A 93 15.15 0.06 29.79
N LEU A 94 14.69 0.93 28.89
CA LEU A 94 14.38 2.32 29.21
C LEU A 94 13.24 2.45 30.21
N LEU A 95 12.16 1.68 30.05
CA LEU A 95 11.03 1.68 30.98
C LEU A 95 11.44 1.15 32.35
N ASP A 96 12.19 0.05 32.41
CA ASP A 96 12.71 -0.48 33.67
C ASP A 96 13.63 0.52 34.39
N LEU A 97 14.54 1.15 33.66
CA LEU A 97 15.46 2.14 34.19
C LEU A 97 14.75 3.39 34.74
N LEU A 98 13.70 3.84 34.07
CA LEU A 98 13.01 5.08 34.40
C LEU A 98 11.81 4.89 35.34
N ALA A 99 11.39 3.66 35.63
CA ALA A 99 10.19 3.35 36.40
C ALA A 99 10.12 4.01 37.78
N GLU A 100 11.26 4.24 38.45
CA GLU A 100 11.33 4.84 39.80
C GLU A 100 11.39 6.38 39.79
N ARG A 101 11.35 7.02 38.62
CA ARG A 101 11.37 8.48 38.52
C ARG A 101 10.01 9.08 38.91
N ASP A 102 10.04 10.36 39.29
CA ASP A 102 8.84 11.13 39.59
C ASP A 102 7.81 11.05 38.43
N PRO A 103 6.52 10.78 38.70
CA PRO A 103 5.49 10.66 37.67
C PRO A 103 5.33 11.92 36.81
N GLY A 104 5.44 13.12 37.39
CA GLY A 104 5.37 14.38 36.65
C GLY A 104 6.53 14.53 35.67
N TRP A 105 7.73 14.13 36.09
CA TRP A 105 8.92 14.06 35.24
C TRP A 105 8.76 13.06 34.10
N LEU A 106 8.23 11.87 34.38
CA LEU A 106 7.98 10.85 33.35
C LEU A 106 6.98 11.35 32.31
N GLY A 107 5.93 12.04 32.76
CA GLY A 107 4.95 12.67 31.89
C GLY A 107 5.55 13.74 30.97
N ASP A 108 6.45 14.59 31.48
CA ASP A 108 7.16 15.60 30.68
C ASP A 108 8.07 14.94 29.62
N VAL A 109 8.80 13.87 29.97
CA VAL A 109 9.59 13.11 28.98
C VAL A 109 8.69 12.52 27.89
N ALA A 110 7.58 11.89 28.27
CA ALA A 110 6.66 11.26 27.31
C ALA A 110 6.12 12.28 26.30
N HIS A 111 5.65 13.45 26.76
CA HIS A 111 5.09 14.49 25.88
C HIS A 111 6.16 15.12 24.99
N ARG A 112 7.39 15.31 25.47
CA ARG A 112 8.50 15.80 24.64
C ARG A 112 8.91 14.82 23.56
N LEU A 113 8.86 13.52 23.85
CA LEU A 113 9.10 12.48 22.85
C LEU A 113 7.96 12.45 21.83
N ALA A 114 6.70 12.54 22.28
CA ALA A 114 5.52 12.57 21.41
C ALA A 114 5.45 13.82 20.51
N GLY A 115 6.04 14.94 20.94
CA GLY A 115 6.16 16.17 20.14
C GLY A 115 7.15 16.09 18.99
N ARG A 116 7.89 14.98 18.82
CA ARG A 116 8.85 14.80 17.72
C ARG A 116 8.23 14.01 16.57
N ALA A 117 7.66 14.73 15.61
CA ALA A 117 7.00 14.15 14.44
C ALA A 117 7.85 13.07 13.73
N SER A 118 9.17 13.26 13.60
CA SER A 118 10.06 12.34 12.89
C SER A 118 10.29 10.98 13.56
N THR A 119 9.94 10.82 14.84
CA THR A 119 10.31 9.62 15.62
C THR A 119 9.21 9.11 16.54
N ALA A 120 8.24 9.96 16.90
CA ALA A 120 7.19 9.63 17.87
C ALA A 120 6.36 8.40 17.49
N GLN A 121 6.12 8.18 16.19
CA GLN A 121 5.42 6.99 15.69
C GLN A 121 6.17 5.71 16.02
N LEU A 122 7.48 5.65 15.70
CA LEU A 122 8.34 4.51 16.02
C LEU A 122 8.55 4.34 17.53
N ASP A 123 8.58 5.45 18.26
CA ASP A 123 8.82 5.49 19.70
C ASP A 123 7.56 5.22 20.53
N HIS A 124 6.40 5.00 19.89
CA HIS A 124 5.12 4.80 20.55
C HIS A 124 5.16 3.79 21.72
N PRO A 125 5.81 2.61 21.63
CA PRO A 125 5.88 1.67 22.75
C PRO A 125 6.53 2.26 24.01
N LEU A 126 7.60 3.06 23.84
CA LEU A 126 8.26 3.75 24.95
C LEU A 126 7.36 4.86 25.50
N ILE A 127 6.80 5.70 24.63
CA ILE A 127 5.96 6.84 25.03
C ILE A 127 4.73 6.32 25.79
N ALA A 128 4.02 5.33 25.26
CA ALA A 128 2.86 4.72 25.90
C ALA A 128 3.23 4.07 27.24
N GLY A 129 4.41 3.43 27.35
CA GLY A 129 4.91 2.90 28.62
C GLY A 129 5.17 4.01 29.66
N LEU A 130 5.80 5.11 29.26
CA LEU A 130 6.05 6.26 30.14
C LEU A 130 4.76 6.93 30.60
N VAL A 131 3.78 7.09 29.71
CA VAL A 131 2.44 7.61 30.05
C VAL A 131 1.74 6.72 31.07
N ARG A 132 1.79 5.39 30.91
CA ARG A 132 1.22 4.44 31.88
C ARG A 132 1.90 4.52 33.24
N LEU A 133 3.24 4.61 33.28
CA LEU A 133 3.99 4.75 34.54
C LEU A 133 3.72 6.11 35.23
N ALA A 134 3.59 7.17 34.44
CA ALA A 134 3.31 8.51 34.93
C ALA A 134 1.86 8.71 35.39
N GLY A 135 0.90 7.96 34.84
CA GLY A 135 -0.53 8.20 35.01
C GLY A 135 -0.98 9.56 34.46
N CYS A 136 -0.26 10.11 33.47
CA CYS A 136 -0.54 11.42 32.90
C CYS A 136 -1.52 11.33 31.69
N PRO A 137 -2.09 12.46 31.23
CA PRO A 137 -2.86 12.49 29.99
C PRO A 137 -2.04 11.96 28.81
N VAL A 138 -2.71 11.26 27.90
CA VAL A 138 -2.05 10.63 26.75
C VAL A 138 -1.80 11.68 25.67
N PRO A 139 -0.62 11.71 25.03
CA PRO A 139 -0.36 12.60 23.90
C PRO A 139 -1.33 12.36 22.73
N THR A 140 -1.76 13.41 22.05
CA THR A 140 -2.69 13.35 20.91
C THR A 140 -2.08 13.87 19.61
N THR A 141 -0.74 13.88 19.52
CA THR A 141 -0.01 14.25 18.30
C THR A 141 -0.23 13.20 17.21
N ASP A 142 -0.29 13.61 15.95
CA ASP A 142 -0.57 12.72 14.81
C ASP A 142 0.38 11.51 14.79
N ALA A 143 1.69 11.74 14.95
CA ALA A 143 2.67 10.66 14.99
C ALA A 143 2.43 9.65 16.13
N PHE A 144 1.95 10.09 17.29
CA PHE A 144 1.59 9.18 18.39
C PHE A 144 0.36 8.35 18.04
N VAL A 145 -0.66 8.97 17.45
CA VAL A 145 -1.90 8.30 16.99
C VAL A 145 -1.60 7.25 15.92
N HIS A 146 -0.70 7.57 14.98
CA HIS A 146 -0.24 6.62 13.95
C HIS A 146 0.49 5.43 14.59
N GLY A 147 1.39 5.69 15.55
CA GLY A 147 2.11 4.63 16.27
C GLY A 147 1.18 3.73 17.10
N TRP A 148 0.11 4.29 17.65
CA TRP A 148 -0.95 3.54 18.34
C TRP A 148 -1.71 2.61 17.38
N ALA A 149 -2.13 3.14 16.22
CA ALA A 149 -2.82 2.35 15.20
C ALA A 149 -1.94 1.21 14.67
N GLU A 150 -0.64 1.45 14.48
CA GLU A 150 0.34 0.44 14.05
C GLU A 150 0.67 -0.60 15.11
N ALA A 151 0.66 -0.21 16.38
CA ALA A 151 0.85 -1.14 17.50
C ALA A 151 -0.38 -2.05 17.70
N THR A 152 -1.55 -1.67 17.16
CA THR A 152 -2.78 -2.45 17.29
C THR A 152 -2.68 -3.72 16.44
N PRO A 153 -2.95 -4.91 17.02
CA PRO A 153 -2.94 -6.17 16.27
C PRO A 153 -3.91 -6.15 15.10
N SER A 154 -3.51 -6.68 13.95
CA SER A 154 -4.37 -6.82 12.77
C SER A 154 -5.16 -8.15 12.76
N HIS A 155 -6.14 -8.24 11.85
CA HIS A 155 -7.00 -9.42 11.61
C HIS A 155 -7.81 -9.82 12.86
N GLY A 156 -8.14 -11.11 13.03
CA GLY A 156 -9.06 -11.63 14.07
C GLY A 156 -8.74 -11.29 15.55
N ARG A 157 -7.70 -10.51 15.82
CA ARG A 157 -7.34 -9.97 17.14
C ARG A 157 -7.58 -8.47 17.29
N LEU A 158 -7.95 -7.77 16.23
CA LEU A 158 -8.16 -6.31 16.22
C LEU A 158 -9.26 -5.89 17.21
N LEU A 159 -10.47 -6.38 17.04
CA LEU A 159 -11.61 -6.00 17.89
C LEU A 159 -11.39 -6.35 19.38
N PRO A 160 -10.92 -7.56 19.75
CA PRO A 160 -10.56 -7.84 21.15
C PRO A 160 -9.49 -6.90 21.71
N ALA A 161 -8.48 -6.53 20.92
CA ALA A 161 -7.44 -5.61 21.35
C ALA A 161 -7.99 -4.20 21.59
N LEU A 162 -8.82 -3.69 20.66
CA LEU A 162 -9.47 -2.39 20.82
C LEU A 162 -10.39 -2.35 22.05
N ARG A 163 -11.21 -3.39 22.27
CA ARG A 163 -12.07 -3.45 23.48
C ARG A 163 -11.28 -3.41 24.79
N ALA A 164 -10.08 -3.99 24.80
CA ALA A 164 -9.21 -4.00 25.98
C ALA A 164 -8.40 -2.71 26.16
N ASP A 165 -8.34 -1.84 25.15
CA ASP A 165 -7.49 -0.66 25.16
C ASP A 165 -8.27 0.58 25.68
N PRO A 166 -7.89 1.13 26.85
CA PRO A 166 -8.55 2.31 27.41
C PRO A 166 -8.39 3.57 26.56
N LEU A 167 -7.45 3.59 25.61
CA LEU A 167 -7.15 4.75 24.77
C LEU A 167 -8.09 4.89 23.57
N VAL A 168 -8.88 3.88 23.23
CA VAL A 168 -9.76 3.88 22.04
C VAL A 168 -10.63 5.14 21.99
N ARG A 169 -11.23 5.54 23.11
CA ARG A 169 -12.13 6.71 23.18
C ARG A 169 -11.43 8.03 22.87
N ILE A 170 -10.11 8.09 23.11
CA ILE A 170 -9.29 9.28 22.87
C ILE A 170 -8.69 9.21 21.47
N MET A 171 -8.19 8.04 21.06
CA MET A 171 -7.43 7.87 19.82
C MET A 171 -8.33 7.81 18.58
N VAL A 172 -9.52 7.21 18.66
CA VAL A 172 -10.44 7.10 17.51
C VAL A 172 -10.85 8.47 16.97
N PRO A 173 -11.33 9.46 17.75
CA PRO A 173 -11.58 10.80 17.22
C PRO A 173 -10.36 11.39 16.51
N ARG A 174 -9.17 11.23 17.12
CA ARG A 174 -7.92 11.77 16.55
C ARG A 174 -7.54 11.12 15.23
N LEU A 175 -7.87 9.85 14.98
CA LEU A 175 -7.64 9.19 13.68
C LEU A 175 -8.34 9.90 12.53
N PHE A 176 -9.50 10.54 12.77
CA PHE A 176 -10.21 11.26 11.72
C PHE A 176 -9.72 12.70 11.56
N GLU A 177 -8.93 13.20 12.52
CA GLU A 177 -8.37 14.54 12.47
C GLU A 177 -6.99 14.60 11.81
N THR A 178 -6.26 13.47 11.74
CA THR A 178 -4.94 13.40 11.10
C THR A 178 -5.02 13.74 9.61
N ALA A 179 -3.93 14.34 9.09
CA ALA A 179 -3.84 14.71 7.68
C ALA A 179 -3.89 13.48 6.77
N GLU A 180 -3.19 12.42 7.15
CA GLU A 180 -3.05 11.15 6.44
C GLU A 180 -3.58 10.01 7.32
N LEU A 181 -4.13 8.96 6.70
CA LEU A 181 -4.49 7.76 7.46
C LEU A 181 -3.24 6.96 7.84
N PRO A 182 -3.20 6.35 9.03
CA PRO A 182 -2.18 5.38 9.38
C PRO A 182 -2.19 4.21 8.39
N SER A 183 -1.01 3.68 8.05
CA SER A 183 -0.85 2.59 7.09
C SER A 183 -1.78 1.39 7.33
N PRO A 184 -2.02 0.92 8.57
CA PRO A 184 -2.95 -0.18 8.83
C PRO A 184 -4.42 0.11 8.49
N LEU A 185 -4.83 1.37 8.33
CA LEU A 185 -6.22 1.70 7.98
C LEU A 185 -6.42 1.74 6.45
N GLY A 186 -5.39 2.08 5.68
CA GLY A 186 -5.45 2.21 4.22
C GLY A 186 -5.29 0.88 3.45
N TRP A 187 -4.84 -0.21 4.10
CA TRP A 187 -4.33 -1.41 3.42
C TRP A 187 -5.24 -2.65 3.45
N TYR A 188 -6.56 -2.48 3.46
CA TYR A 188 -7.48 -3.63 3.46
C TYR A 188 -8.52 -3.52 2.33
N GLY A 189 -8.33 -4.39 1.34
CA GLY A 189 -9.03 -4.41 0.06
C GLY A 189 -10.21 -5.38 -0.03
N ASP A 190 -10.70 -5.90 1.09
CA ASP A 190 -11.94 -6.68 1.11
C ASP A 190 -12.94 -6.05 2.08
N ALA A 191 -14.04 -5.55 1.50
CA ALA A 191 -15.14 -4.97 2.26
C ALA A 191 -15.89 -6.01 3.09
N GLU A 192 -15.70 -7.31 2.86
CA GLU A 192 -16.39 -8.40 3.54
C GLU A 192 -15.57 -9.03 4.68
N GLU A 193 -14.31 -8.62 4.89
CA GLU A 193 -13.48 -9.20 5.95
C GLU A 193 -14.03 -8.86 7.36
N PRO A 194 -14.35 -9.85 8.20
CA PRO A 194 -15.02 -9.63 9.49
C PRO A 194 -14.13 -8.96 10.56
N HIS A 195 -12.85 -8.74 10.27
CA HIS A 195 -11.85 -8.34 11.26
C HIS A 195 -11.02 -7.11 10.87
N HIS A 196 -11.53 -6.29 9.96
CA HIS A 196 -10.89 -5.03 9.56
C HIS A 196 -11.40 -3.82 10.40
N TRP A 197 -10.69 -2.69 10.32
CA TRP A 197 -10.98 -1.48 11.10
C TRP A 197 -12.41 -0.93 10.97
N PRO A 198 -12.99 -0.75 9.76
CA PRO A 198 -14.36 -0.24 9.67
C PRO A 198 -15.41 -1.14 10.35
N THR A 199 -15.24 -2.47 10.32
CA THR A 199 -16.09 -3.41 11.06
C THR A 199 -15.92 -3.23 12.56
N ALA A 200 -14.68 -3.18 13.04
CA ALA A 200 -14.40 -2.98 14.46
C ALA A 200 -14.97 -1.66 14.99
N LEU A 201 -14.83 -0.56 14.24
CA LEU A 201 -15.39 0.75 14.61
C LEU A 201 -16.92 0.74 14.64
N THR A 202 -17.57 0.01 13.74
CA THR A 202 -19.04 -0.16 13.75
C THR A 202 -19.48 -0.89 15.01
N VAL A 203 -18.82 -2.00 15.37
CA VAL A 203 -19.12 -2.75 16.61
C VAL A 203 -18.87 -1.90 17.86
N LEU A 204 -17.78 -1.14 17.90
CA LEU A 204 -17.49 -0.26 19.03
C LEU A 204 -18.51 0.88 19.17
N ALA A 205 -19.13 1.32 18.07
CA ALA A 205 -20.23 2.28 18.09
C ALA A 205 -21.53 1.65 18.62
N GLU A 206 -21.85 0.42 18.19
CA GLU A 206 -22.99 -0.35 18.70
C GLU A 206 -22.86 -0.63 20.21
N GLU A 207 -21.64 -0.86 20.69
CA GLU A 207 -21.34 -1.06 22.11
C GLU A 207 -21.32 0.24 22.94
N GLY A 208 -21.44 1.41 22.30
CA GLY A 208 -21.33 2.71 22.97
C GLY A 208 -19.93 3.01 23.51
N VAL A 209 -18.89 2.34 22.99
CA VAL A 209 -17.50 2.65 23.32
C VAL A 209 -17.06 3.92 22.58
N VAL A 210 -17.49 4.08 21.34
CA VAL A 210 -17.28 5.29 20.51
C VAL A 210 -18.64 5.85 20.11
N GLU A 211 -18.78 7.17 20.09
CA GLU A 211 -20.02 7.82 19.66
C GLU A 211 -20.28 7.59 18.17
N ARG A 212 -21.48 7.14 17.82
CA ARG A 212 -21.87 6.90 16.42
C ARG A 212 -21.83 8.18 15.58
N SER A 213 -22.40 9.27 16.09
CA SER A 213 -22.44 10.56 15.40
C SER A 213 -21.04 11.05 15.06
N LEU A 214 -20.09 10.92 15.99
CA LEU A 214 -18.69 11.25 15.75
C LEU A 214 -18.13 10.51 14.53
N LEU A 215 -18.39 9.21 14.40
CA LEU A 215 -17.89 8.42 13.26
C LEU A 215 -18.55 8.82 11.94
N VAL A 216 -19.84 9.15 11.96
CA VAL A 216 -20.59 9.60 10.78
C VAL A 216 -20.08 10.97 10.35
N ASP A 217 -20.14 11.97 11.23
CA ASP A 217 -19.76 13.36 10.98
C ASP A 217 -18.31 13.45 10.49
N SER A 218 -17.42 12.72 11.16
CA SER A 218 -15.99 12.73 10.82
C SER A 218 -15.70 12.00 9.51
N SER A 219 -16.42 10.92 9.20
CA SER A 219 -16.32 10.25 7.89
C SER A 219 -16.76 11.18 6.76
N ILE A 220 -17.88 11.88 6.94
CA ILE A 220 -18.42 12.83 5.96
C ILE A 220 -17.45 13.99 5.76
N ALA A 221 -16.98 14.61 6.85
CA ALA A 221 -16.01 15.70 6.78
C ALA A 221 -14.71 15.28 6.08
N ARG A 222 -14.24 14.04 6.29
CA ARG A 222 -13.04 13.51 5.61
C ARG A 222 -13.27 13.23 4.13
N LEU A 223 -14.42 12.68 3.76
CA LEU A 223 -14.78 12.46 2.36
C LEU A 223 -14.93 13.78 1.59
N LEU A 224 -15.52 14.80 2.21
CA LEU A 224 -15.67 16.13 1.62
C LEU A 224 -14.33 16.87 1.48
N ARG A 225 -13.44 16.76 2.49
CA ARG A 225 -12.09 17.36 2.42
C ARG A 225 -11.24 16.80 1.28
N GLY A 226 -11.52 15.56 0.85
CA GLY A 226 -10.70 14.83 -0.11
C GLY A 226 -9.38 14.31 0.50
N GLY A 227 -8.53 13.75 -0.35
CA GLY A 227 -7.28 13.10 0.04
C GLY A 227 -6.83 12.05 -0.97
N ALA A 228 -5.86 11.23 -0.57
CA ALA A 228 -5.42 10.10 -1.38
C ALA A 228 -6.60 9.12 -1.61
N PRO A 229 -6.79 8.56 -2.82
CA PRO A 229 -7.92 7.67 -3.13
C PRO A 229 -8.06 6.47 -2.18
N GLY A 230 -6.93 5.91 -1.73
CA GLY A 230 -6.93 4.80 -0.75
C GLY A 230 -7.54 5.21 0.59
N ASP A 231 -7.27 6.43 1.05
CA ASP A 231 -7.78 6.92 2.33
C ASP A 231 -9.28 7.15 2.30
N LEU A 232 -9.78 7.68 1.18
CA LEU A 232 -11.21 7.90 0.99
C LEU A 232 -12.00 6.59 0.95
N GLY A 233 -11.38 5.52 0.45
CA GLY A 233 -11.96 4.18 0.47
C GLY A 233 -12.30 3.70 1.89
N PHE A 234 -11.41 3.95 2.86
CA PHE A 234 -11.63 3.60 4.27
C PHE A 234 -12.88 4.29 4.84
N PHE A 235 -12.98 5.62 4.71
CA PHE A 235 -14.10 6.39 5.26
C PHE A 235 -15.42 6.03 4.56
N LEU A 236 -15.40 5.80 3.25
CA LEU A 236 -16.58 5.38 2.50
C LEU A 236 -17.08 4.00 2.95
N ASN A 237 -16.17 3.06 3.18
CA ASN A 237 -16.53 1.72 3.67
C ASN A 237 -17.07 1.76 5.10
N LEU A 238 -16.48 2.58 5.97
CA LEU A 238 -17.02 2.79 7.31
C LEU A 238 -18.44 3.35 7.25
N LEU A 239 -18.65 4.40 6.47
CA LEU A 239 -19.96 5.02 6.33
C LEU A 239 -21.02 4.04 5.79
N ARG A 240 -20.68 3.23 4.77
CA ARG A 240 -21.57 2.18 4.26
C ARG A 240 -22.00 1.18 5.34
N ARG A 241 -21.09 0.81 6.24
CA ARG A 241 -21.36 -0.12 7.34
C ARG A 241 -22.16 0.51 8.47
N LEU A 242 -21.88 1.76 8.81
CA LEU A 242 -22.69 2.51 9.77
C LEU A 242 -24.12 2.69 9.27
N ALA A 243 -24.34 2.70 7.95
CA ALA A 243 -25.63 2.89 7.31
C ALA A 243 -26.37 4.11 7.89
N PRO A 244 -25.96 5.35 7.53
CA PRO A 244 -26.58 6.55 8.02
C PRO A 244 -28.10 6.51 7.84
N THR A 245 -28.83 6.91 8.86
CA THR A 245 -30.27 7.04 8.83
C THR A 245 -30.67 8.19 7.90
N ALA A 246 -31.94 8.23 7.48
CA ALA A 246 -32.44 9.34 6.66
C ALA A 246 -32.29 10.71 7.38
N ASP A 247 -32.35 10.73 8.72
CA ASP A 247 -32.17 11.95 9.51
C ASP A 247 -30.71 12.41 9.47
N GLU A 248 -29.76 11.50 9.72
CA GLU A 248 -28.32 11.74 9.58
C GLU A 248 -27.97 12.17 8.13
N GLU A 249 -28.54 11.54 7.12
CA GLU A 249 -28.33 11.92 5.71
C GLU A 249 -28.85 13.34 5.42
N ARG A 250 -29.96 13.77 6.03
CA ARG A 250 -30.56 15.10 5.85
C ARG A 250 -29.76 16.21 6.53
N GLU A 251 -29.15 15.93 7.68
CA GLU A 251 -28.30 16.91 8.38
C GLU A 251 -27.07 17.31 7.55
N HIS A 252 -26.60 16.41 6.67
CA HIS A 252 -25.42 16.60 5.83
C HIS A 252 -25.71 16.90 4.35
N LEU A 253 -26.89 17.43 4.02
CA LEU A 253 -27.30 17.72 2.63
C LEU A 253 -26.28 18.50 1.81
N ALA A 254 -25.71 19.57 2.38
CA ALA A 254 -24.72 20.40 1.69
C ALA A 254 -23.43 19.62 1.38
N ASP A 255 -22.99 18.77 2.32
CA ASP A 255 -21.79 17.95 2.17
C ASP A 255 -21.98 16.90 1.08
N TRP A 256 -23.15 16.26 1.00
CA TRP A 256 -23.48 15.33 -0.09
C TRP A 256 -23.48 16.01 -1.46
N ILE A 257 -24.02 17.22 -1.55
CA ILE A 257 -24.04 17.98 -2.82
C ILE A 257 -22.62 18.30 -3.27
N GLY A 258 -21.76 18.77 -2.35
CA GLY A 258 -20.34 19.01 -2.62
C GLY A 258 -19.60 17.75 -3.08
N MET A 259 -19.82 16.62 -2.39
CA MET A 259 -19.22 15.34 -2.75
C MET A 259 -19.71 14.80 -4.11
N ALA A 260 -20.99 14.99 -4.46
CA ALA A 260 -21.52 14.59 -5.76
C ALA A 260 -20.95 15.45 -6.90
N ALA A 261 -20.69 16.73 -6.64
CA ALA A 261 -20.11 17.66 -7.61
C ALA A 261 -18.63 17.38 -7.86
N ASP A 262 -17.80 17.36 -6.80
CA ASP A 262 -16.34 17.44 -6.91
C ASP A 262 -15.60 16.20 -6.37
N GLY A 263 -16.30 15.28 -5.72
CA GLY A 263 -15.69 14.08 -5.15
C GLY A 263 -15.13 13.12 -6.20
N PRO A 264 -14.18 12.25 -5.83
CA PRO A 264 -13.76 11.14 -6.69
C PRO A 264 -14.93 10.24 -7.08
N SER A 265 -14.84 9.55 -8.22
CA SER A 265 -15.95 8.80 -8.83
C SER A 265 -16.75 7.92 -7.86
N THR A 266 -16.08 7.18 -6.97
CA THR A 266 -16.74 6.29 -5.99
C THR A 266 -17.48 7.05 -4.89
N VAL A 267 -16.93 8.16 -4.43
CA VAL A 267 -17.52 9.05 -3.42
C VAL A 267 -18.69 9.80 -4.02
N ALA A 268 -18.51 10.37 -5.21
CA ALA A 268 -19.56 11.07 -5.95
C ALA A 268 -20.75 10.14 -6.25
N GLY A 269 -20.48 8.90 -6.65
CA GLY A 269 -21.53 7.90 -6.88
C GLY A 269 -22.30 7.51 -5.62
N TYR A 270 -21.63 7.43 -4.46
CA TYR A 270 -22.31 7.18 -3.19
C TYR A 270 -23.17 8.38 -2.77
N ALA A 271 -22.61 9.60 -2.82
CA ALA A 271 -23.32 10.83 -2.49
C ALA A 271 -24.55 11.07 -3.39
N GLN A 272 -24.41 10.82 -4.70
CA GLN A 272 -25.54 10.84 -5.64
C GLN A 272 -26.62 9.81 -5.23
N GLY A 273 -26.22 8.62 -4.79
CA GLY A 273 -27.15 7.60 -4.31
C GLY A 273 -27.94 8.02 -3.07
N VAL A 274 -27.29 8.70 -2.12
CA VAL A 274 -27.93 9.30 -0.93
C VAL A 274 -28.94 10.37 -1.36
N LEU A 275 -28.49 11.36 -2.14
CA LEU A 275 -29.35 12.46 -2.60
C LEU A 275 -30.51 11.97 -3.47
N ALA A 276 -30.32 10.91 -4.25
CA ALA A 276 -31.39 10.28 -5.03
C ALA A 276 -32.48 9.68 -4.13
N ARG A 277 -32.11 9.03 -3.01
CA ARG A 277 -33.10 8.52 -2.05
C ARG A 277 -33.87 9.65 -1.40
N LEU A 278 -33.18 10.70 -0.93
CA LEU A 278 -33.81 11.87 -0.31
C LEU A 278 -34.76 12.59 -1.29
N ALA A 279 -34.34 12.77 -2.55
CA ALA A 279 -35.18 13.37 -3.59
C ALA A 279 -36.45 12.56 -3.88
N LEU A 280 -36.36 11.23 -3.91
CA LEU A 280 -37.52 10.36 -4.14
C LEU A 280 -38.44 10.26 -2.93
N ALA A 281 -37.93 10.49 -1.72
CA ALA A 281 -38.73 10.59 -0.49
C ALA A 281 -39.41 11.97 -0.33
N GLY A 282 -39.01 12.97 -1.12
CA GLY A 282 -39.49 14.36 -1.00
C GLY A 282 -38.75 15.20 0.03
N ASP A 283 -37.62 14.70 0.55
CA ASP A 283 -36.81 15.33 1.59
C ASP A 283 -35.69 16.22 1.03
N LEU A 284 -35.53 16.29 -0.30
CA LEU A 284 -34.59 17.18 -0.97
C LEU A 284 -35.35 18.32 -1.67
N PRO A 285 -35.06 19.61 -1.37
CA PRO A 285 -35.66 20.73 -2.09
C PRO A 285 -35.34 20.67 -3.59
N VAL A 286 -36.32 20.99 -4.43
CA VAL A 286 -36.19 20.95 -5.91
C VAL A 286 -35.01 21.80 -6.39
N ARG A 287 -34.81 22.96 -5.78
CA ARG A 287 -33.66 23.82 -6.04
C ARG A 287 -32.31 23.15 -5.76
N SER A 288 -32.19 22.47 -4.62
CA SER A 288 -30.98 21.72 -4.28
C SER A 288 -30.74 20.54 -5.23
N LEU A 289 -31.82 19.88 -5.68
CA LEU A 289 -31.75 18.86 -6.72
C LEU A 289 -31.26 19.45 -8.05
N ALA A 290 -31.75 20.64 -8.42
CA ALA A 290 -31.33 21.35 -9.63
C ALA A 290 -29.84 21.72 -9.56
N ASP A 291 -29.39 22.34 -8.46
CA ASP A 291 -28.01 22.77 -8.24
C ASP A 291 -27.03 21.59 -8.32
N MET A 292 -27.31 20.50 -7.60
CA MET A 292 -26.52 19.26 -7.69
C MET A 292 -26.53 18.67 -9.10
N SER A 293 -27.67 18.69 -9.78
CA SER A 293 -27.81 18.11 -11.11
C SER A 293 -26.95 18.83 -12.15
N ARG A 294 -26.80 20.16 -12.06
CA ARG A 294 -25.90 20.91 -12.96
C ARG A 294 -24.48 20.34 -12.87
N SER A 295 -23.94 20.26 -11.65
CA SER A 295 -22.59 19.73 -11.44
C SER A 295 -22.44 18.27 -11.90
N VAL A 296 -23.40 17.40 -11.55
CA VAL A 296 -23.33 15.97 -11.89
C VAL A 296 -23.43 15.71 -13.40
N LEU A 297 -24.17 16.53 -14.16
CA LEU A 297 -24.32 16.36 -15.61
C LEU A 297 -23.06 16.76 -16.41
N PHE A 298 -22.18 17.60 -15.85
CA PHE A 298 -20.89 17.95 -16.44
C PHE A 298 -19.77 16.95 -16.15
N ARG A 299 -20.04 15.95 -15.30
CA ARG A 299 -19.04 14.96 -14.93
C ARG A 299 -18.71 14.00 -16.08
N PRO A 300 -17.43 13.55 -16.21
CA PRO A 300 -17.03 12.62 -17.25
C PRO A 300 -17.61 11.20 -17.07
N GLU A 301 -18.07 10.83 -15.86
CA GLU A 301 -18.56 9.48 -15.58
C GLU A 301 -19.98 9.25 -16.11
N LYS A 302 -20.06 8.65 -17.30
CA LYS A 302 -21.32 8.30 -17.99
C LYS A 302 -22.38 7.61 -17.12
N LYS A 303 -21.95 6.77 -16.17
CA LYS A 303 -22.86 6.06 -15.25
C LYS A 303 -23.58 7.04 -14.31
N LEU A 304 -22.86 8.03 -13.78
CA LEU A 304 -23.42 9.05 -12.87
C LEU A 304 -24.35 9.99 -13.62
N VAL A 305 -23.93 10.49 -14.78
CA VAL A 305 -24.77 11.33 -15.66
C VAL A 305 -26.06 10.61 -16.03
N ARG A 306 -25.96 9.32 -16.39
CA ARG A 306 -27.14 8.52 -16.69
C ARG A 306 -28.02 8.31 -15.45
N ALA A 307 -27.46 8.00 -14.29
CA ALA A 307 -28.25 7.88 -13.06
C ALA A 307 -28.99 9.20 -12.75
N GLN A 308 -28.35 10.35 -13.01
CA GLN A 308 -28.92 11.67 -12.76
C GLN A 308 -30.14 11.97 -13.63
N LEU A 309 -30.05 11.74 -14.94
CA LEU A 309 -31.18 11.91 -15.85
C LEU A 309 -32.36 10.98 -15.51
N VAL A 310 -32.08 9.77 -14.99
CA VAL A 310 -33.12 8.85 -14.51
C VAL A 310 -33.80 9.40 -13.27
N LEU A 311 -33.03 9.92 -12.31
CA LEU A 311 -33.54 10.54 -11.09
C LEU A 311 -34.45 11.72 -11.42
N LEU A 312 -33.96 12.67 -12.23
CA LEU A 312 -34.74 13.85 -12.68
C LEU A 312 -36.05 13.43 -13.36
N GLY A 313 -36.00 12.41 -14.22
CA GLY A 313 -37.21 11.88 -14.84
C GLY A 313 -38.18 11.20 -13.87
N LYS A 314 -37.70 10.60 -12.77
CA LYS A 314 -38.58 10.06 -11.71
C LYS A 314 -39.25 11.18 -10.93
N VAL A 315 -38.50 12.21 -10.54
CA VAL A 315 -39.02 13.37 -9.81
C VAL A 315 -40.04 14.13 -10.65
N LEU A 316 -39.76 14.42 -11.92
CA LEU A 316 -40.70 15.09 -12.84
C LEU A 316 -41.99 14.30 -13.10
N ARG A 317 -41.97 12.97 -12.94
CA ARG A 317 -43.17 12.14 -13.03
C ARG A 317 -44.00 12.18 -11.75
N ALA A 318 -43.35 12.31 -10.59
CA ALA A 318 -44.01 12.41 -9.30
C ALA A 318 -44.59 13.81 -9.06
N ASP A 319 -43.83 14.85 -9.42
CA ASP A 319 -44.23 16.25 -9.36
C ASP A 319 -43.93 16.98 -10.68
N GLY A 320 -44.98 17.21 -11.47
CA GLY A 320 -44.88 17.97 -12.71
C GLY A 320 -44.67 19.48 -12.50
N GLY A 321 -44.92 20.01 -11.30
CA GLY A 321 -44.71 21.42 -10.97
C GLY A 321 -43.23 21.82 -10.97
N SER A 322 -42.34 20.86 -10.70
CA SER A 322 -40.88 21.03 -10.74
C SER A 322 -40.29 21.19 -12.15
N ALA A 323 -41.09 21.06 -13.22
CA ALA A 323 -40.59 21.10 -14.60
C ALA A 323 -39.90 22.42 -14.98
N GLY A 324 -40.39 23.55 -14.46
CA GLY A 324 -39.80 24.86 -14.75
C GLY A 324 -38.37 25.02 -14.22
N GLU A 325 -38.04 24.35 -13.11
CA GLU A 325 -36.72 24.45 -12.48
C GLU A 325 -35.76 23.34 -12.95
N LEU A 326 -36.27 22.13 -13.19
CA LEU A 326 -35.41 20.98 -13.52
C LEU A 326 -35.11 20.82 -15.01
N LEU A 327 -36.01 21.19 -15.93
CA LEU A 327 -35.77 20.99 -17.36
C LEU A 327 -34.61 21.84 -17.91
N PRO A 328 -34.40 23.11 -17.51
CA PRO A 328 -33.20 23.85 -17.88
C PRO A 328 -31.90 23.09 -17.56
N VAL A 329 -31.83 22.46 -16.39
CA VAL A 329 -30.69 21.65 -15.99
C VAL A 329 -30.53 20.39 -16.85
N VAL A 330 -31.64 19.72 -17.18
CA VAL A 330 -31.61 18.57 -18.12
C VAL A 330 -31.03 18.98 -19.48
N ALA A 331 -31.32 20.19 -19.95
CA ALA A 331 -30.87 20.68 -21.24
C ALA A 331 -29.36 20.98 -21.30
N GLU A 332 -28.68 21.17 -20.17
CA GLU A 332 -27.21 21.27 -20.12
C GLU A 332 -26.55 20.01 -20.71
N ALA A 333 -27.19 18.84 -20.58
CA ALA A 333 -26.71 17.59 -21.15
C ALA A 333 -26.82 17.52 -22.69
N PHE A 334 -27.42 18.51 -23.37
CA PHE A 334 -27.42 18.60 -24.84
C PHE A 334 -26.02 18.78 -25.42
N GLY A 335 -25.09 19.39 -24.67
CA GLY A 335 -23.69 19.56 -25.07
C GLY A 335 -22.78 18.38 -24.73
N HIS A 336 -23.30 17.29 -24.16
CA HIS A 336 -22.46 16.16 -23.75
C HIS A 336 -21.90 15.40 -24.95
N GLU A 337 -20.65 14.94 -24.86
CA GLU A 337 -19.93 14.17 -25.90
C GLU A 337 -20.64 12.87 -26.34
N ASP A 338 -21.45 12.28 -25.46
CA ASP A 338 -22.11 11.00 -25.69
C ASP A 338 -23.51 11.25 -26.25
N THR A 339 -23.71 10.87 -27.51
CA THR A 339 -24.99 11.08 -28.21
C THR A 339 -26.15 10.35 -27.55
N ALA A 340 -25.93 9.24 -26.83
CA ALA A 340 -27.00 8.56 -26.10
C ALA A 340 -27.45 9.34 -24.84
N VAL A 341 -26.54 10.10 -24.23
CA VAL A 341 -26.89 11.03 -23.14
C VAL A 341 -27.74 12.17 -23.70
N GLN A 342 -27.32 12.79 -24.81
CA GLN A 342 -28.08 13.85 -25.48
C GLN A 342 -29.50 13.38 -25.85
N GLU A 343 -29.62 12.20 -26.47
CA GLU A 343 -30.92 11.63 -26.88
C GLU A 343 -31.87 11.50 -25.69
N ARG A 344 -31.34 11.04 -24.54
CA ARG A 344 -32.16 10.78 -23.36
C ARG A 344 -32.58 12.06 -22.65
N ALA A 345 -31.70 13.06 -22.61
CA ALA A 345 -32.05 14.41 -22.17
C ALA A 345 -33.15 15.00 -23.06
N LEU A 346 -33.01 14.90 -24.40
CA LEU A 346 -33.98 15.45 -25.35
C LEU A 346 -35.35 14.78 -25.23
N LYS A 347 -35.38 13.44 -25.08
CA LYS A 347 -36.61 12.69 -24.80
C LYS A 347 -37.27 13.12 -23.50
N LEU A 348 -36.47 13.39 -22.45
CA LEU A 348 -36.99 13.81 -21.16
C LEU A 348 -37.60 15.21 -21.23
N VAL A 349 -36.91 16.17 -21.86
CA VAL A 349 -37.42 17.53 -22.07
C VAL A 349 -38.69 17.51 -22.92
N ALA A 350 -38.69 16.80 -24.06
CA ALA A 350 -39.85 16.71 -24.95
C ALA A 350 -41.10 16.20 -24.24
N ARG A 351 -40.94 15.29 -23.27
CA ARG A 351 -42.06 14.70 -22.52
C ARG A 351 -42.73 15.68 -21.55
N HIS A 352 -41.97 16.61 -20.98
CA HIS A 352 -42.43 17.51 -19.92
C HIS A 352 -42.52 18.98 -20.37
N LEU A 353 -42.21 19.27 -21.64
CA LEU A 353 -42.18 20.63 -22.20
C LEU A 353 -43.51 21.39 -22.08
N SER A 354 -44.64 20.69 -22.07
CA SER A 354 -45.97 21.30 -21.92
C SER A 354 -46.24 21.86 -20.51
N ALA A 355 -45.44 21.46 -19.51
CA ALA A 355 -45.57 21.91 -18.13
C ALA A 355 -44.72 23.14 -17.80
N VAL A 356 -44.09 23.77 -18.80
CA VAL A 356 -43.11 24.86 -18.62
C VAL A 356 -43.68 26.20 -19.08
N GLY A 357 -43.37 27.26 -18.33
CA GLY A 357 -43.67 28.65 -18.73
C GLY A 357 -42.82 29.14 -19.91
N ALA A 358 -43.08 30.38 -20.36
CA ALA A 358 -42.40 30.95 -21.53
C ALA A 358 -40.89 31.14 -21.33
N GLU A 359 -40.46 31.53 -20.14
CA GLU A 359 -39.06 31.85 -19.83
C GLU A 359 -38.14 30.60 -19.84
N PRO A 360 -38.42 29.51 -19.08
CA PRO A 360 -37.57 28.32 -19.16
C PRO A 360 -37.69 27.64 -20.54
N ARG A 361 -38.81 27.79 -21.26
CA ARG A 361 -38.92 27.32 -22.64
C ARG A 361 -37.91 28.02 -23.57
N ALA A 362 -37.67 29.32 -23.40
CA ALA A 362 -36.67 30.04 -24.20
C ALA A 362 -35.24 29.55 -23.90
N GLU A 363 -34.93 29.28 -22.63
CA GLU A 363 -33.63 28.70 -22.22
C GLU A 363 -33.40 27.32 -22.85
N LEU A 364 -34.43 26.45 -22.87
CA LEU A 364 -34.36 25.13 -23.52
C LEU A 364 -34.07 25.22 -25.02
N VAL A 365 -34.65 26.21 -25.72
CA VAL A 365 -34.40 26.44 -27.16
C VAL A 365 -32.95 26.87 -27.40
N LEU A 366 -32.40 27.74 -26.54
CA LEU A 366 -31.00 28.15 -26.63
C LEU A 366 -30.04 26.98 -26.38
N ALA A 367 -30.29 26.17 -25.35
CA ALA A 367 -29.47 25.00 -25.04
C ALA A 367 -29.47 23.96 -26.17
N ALA A 368 -30.57 23.86 -26.93
CA ALA A 368 -30.68 22.92 -28.06
C ALA A 368 -29.71 23.23 -29.21
N ALA A 369 -29.06 24.39 -29.23
CA ALA A 369 -27.98 24.72 -30.18
C ALA A 369 -26.77 23.78 -30.06
N SER A 370 -26.53 23.24 -28.86
CA SER A 370 -25.42 22.34 -28.52
C SER A 370 -25.67 20.88 -28.91
N LEU A 371 -26.87 20.54 -29.40
CA LEU A 371 -27.18 19.19 -29.87
C LEU A 371 -26.26 18.78 -31.03
N SER A 372 -25.78 17.54 -30.98
CA SER A 372 -25.02 16.93 -32.06
C SER A 372 -25.85 16.85 -33.36
N PRO A 373 -25.20 16.76 -34.54
CA PRO A 373 -25.89 16.69 -35.83
C PRO A 373 -26.95 15.58 -35.91
N VAL A 374 -26.72 14.44 -35.23
CA VAL A 374 -27.63 13.29 -35.19
C VAL A 374 -28.96 13.63 -34.53
N HIS A 375 -28.97 14.52 -33.53
CA HIS A 375 -30.17 14.86 -32.75
C HIS A 375 -30.84 16.18 -33.17
N ARG A 376 -30.23 16.95 -34.08
CA ARG A 376 -30.77 18.23 -34.54
C ARG A 376 -32.16 18.09 -35.17
N ALA A 377 -32.38 17.08 -36.02
CA ALA A 377 -33.70 16.86 -36.62
C ALA A 377 -34.80 16.68 -35.56
N ARG A 378 -34.52 15.85 -34.53
CA ARG A 378 -35.45 15.64 -33.42
C ARG A 378 -35.60 16.88 -32.54
N GLY A 379 -34.53 17.66 -32.35
CA GLY A 379 -34.59 18.94 -31.64
C GLY A 379 -35.51 19.92 -32.37
N THR A 380 -35.45 19.99 -33.70
CA THR A 380 -36.33 20.84 -34.52
C THR A 380 -37.79 20.44 -34.39
N GLU A 381 -38.10 19.14 -34.34
CA GLU A 381 -39.47 18.66 -34.11
C GLU A 381 -40.02 19.06 -32.74
N VAL A 382 -39.17 19.15 -31.71
CA VAL A 382 -39.57 19.45 -30.33
C VAL A 382 -39.68 20.96 -30.09
N PHE A 383 -38.72 21.74 -30.58
CA PHE A 383 -38.55 23.16 -30.26
C PHE A 383 -38.92 24.11 -31.40
N GLY A 384 -39.06 23.62 -32.63
CA GLY A 384 -39.17 24.45 -33.82
C GLY A 384 -37.78 24.80 -34.39
N GLU A 385 -37.60 26.02 -34.89
CA GLU A 385 -36.31 26.43 -35.44
C GLU A 385 -35.22 26.46 -34.37
N LEU A 386 -34.12 25.71 -34.60
CA LEU A 386 -32.99 25.63 -33.69
C LEU A 386 -31.91 26.67 -34.05
N PRO A 387 -31.23 27.27 -33.06
CA PRO A 387 -30.07 28.11 -33.33
C PRO A 387 -28.91 27.32 -33.98
N THR A 388 -28.13 28.01 -34.81
CA THR A 388 -26.87 27.49 -35.36
C THR A 388 -25.86 27.28 -34.23
N GLY A 389 -25.29 26.07 -34.16
CA GLY A 389 -24.30 25.72 -33.14
C GLY A 389 -22.90 26.22 -33.48
N PRO A 390 -21.97 26.23 -32.51
CA PRO A 390 -20.56 26.52 -32.77
C PRO A 390 -19.91 25.45 -33.66
N ASP A 391 -18.98 25.87 -34.53
CA ASP A 391 -18.22 24.96 -35.40
C ASP A 391 -17.35 24.01 -34.54
N PRO A 392 -17.28 22.70 -34.88
CA PRO A 392 -16.46 21.75 -34.15
C PRO A 392 -14.97 22.09 -34.34
N VAL A 393 -14.27 22.33 -33.24
CA VAL A 393 -12.80 22.50 -33.24
C VAL A 393 -12.16 21.11 -33.44
N PRO A 394 -11.24 20.92 -34.40
CA PRO A 394 -10.57 19.64 -34.59
C PRO A 394 -9.76 19.24 -33.35
N TYR A 395 -9.96 18.02 -32.86
CA TYR A 395 -9.14 17.43 -31.79
C TYR A 395 -7.75 17.08 -32.34
N GLU A 396 -6.70 17.54 -31.65
CA GLU A 396 -5.30 17.23 -31.97
C GLU A 396 -4.70 16.41 -30.81
N GLU A 397 -4.26 15.19 -31.09
CA GLU A 397 -3.73 14.25 -30.09
C GLU A 397 -2.26 14.57 -29.79
N ILE A 398 -1.99 15.17 -28.62
CA ILE A 398 -0.65 15.60 -28.17
C ILE A 398 0.00 14.53 -27.28
N LEU A 399 -0.14 13.25 -27.63
CA LEU A 399 0.54 12.18 -26.89
C LEU A 399 1.98 12.00 -27.38
N PRO A 400 2.95 11.76 -26.49
CA PRO A 400 4.30 11.40 -26.90
C PRO A 400 4.31 10.09 -27.69
N PRO A 401 5.27 9.88 -28.61
CA PRO A 401 5.36 8.64 -29.37
C PRO A 401 5.59 7.45 -28.43
N ALA A 402 5.04 6.29 -28.80
CA ALA A 402 5.21 5.05 -28.04
C ALA A 402 6.71 4.72 -27.88
N PRO A 403 7.18 4.39 -26.66
CA PRO A 403 8.57 4.00 -26.44
C PRO A 403 8.95 2.77 -27.28
N VAL A 404 10.14 2.77 -27.87
CA VAL A 404 10.66 1.62 -28.63
C VAL A 404 11.28 0.62 -27.65
N PRO A 405 10.89 -0.67 -27.65
CA PRO A 405 11.47 -1.67 -26.76
C PRO A 405 12.98 -1.85 -26.98
N ALA A 406 13.76 -1.84 -25.89
CA ALA A 406 15.20 -2.07 -25.91
C ALA A 406 15.56 -3.47 -25.38
N ARG A 407 16.68 -4.02 -25.89
CA ARG A 407 17.26 -5.29 -25.42
C ARG A 407 17.84 -5.09 -24.03
N LEU A 408 17.62 -6.07 -23.15
CA LEU A 408 18.23 -6.04 -21.82
C LEU A 408 19.75 -6.18 -21.93
N ALA A 409 20.49 -5.36 -21.20
CA ALA A 409 21.93 -5.52 -21.06
C ALA A 409 22.28 -6.90 -20.43
N PRO A 410 23.36 -7.57 -20.87
CA PRO A 410 23.75 -8.87 -20.33
C PRO A 410 24.10 -8.77 -18.83
N ALA A 411 24.04 -9.89 -18.10
CA ALA A 411 24.47 -9.93 -16.71
C ALA A 411 25.92 -9.41 -16.53
N PRO A 412 26.22 -8.65 -15.45
CA PRO A 412 27.55 -8.11 -15.20
C PRO A 412 28.66 -9.17 -15.33
N ALA A 413 29.63 -8.92 -16.20
CA ALA A 413 30.71 -9.87 -16.46
C ALA A 413 31.79 -9.81 -15.37
N GLY A 414 32.04 -8.62 -14.81
CA GLY A 414 33.02 -8.37 -13.77
C GLY A 414 32.41 -8.44 -12.37
N LEU A 415 33.22 -8.88 -11.39
CA LEU A 415 32.82 -8.93 -9.99
C LEU A 415 32.55 -7.53 -9.41
N ALA A 416 33.37 -6.53 -9.77
CA ALA A 416 33.20 -5.15 -9.30
C ALA A 416 31.88 -4.52 -9.79
N GLU A 417 31.59 -4.64 -11.09
CA GLU A 417 30.32 -4.18 -11.69
C GLU A 417 29.12 -4.83 -11.00
N LEU A 418 29.18 -6.16 -10.77
CA LEU A 418 28.11 -6.87 -10.07
C LEU A 418 27.91 -6.35 -8.65
N VAL A 419 28.98 -6.15 -7.89
CA VAL A 419 28.92 -5.66 -6.51
C VAL A 419 28.32 -4.25 -6.45
N GLU A 420 28.71 -3.37 -7.37
CA GLU A 420 28.15 -2.02 -7.48
C GLU A 420 26.64 -2.06 -7.76
N GLU A 421 26.18 -2.88 -8.70
CA GLU A 421 24.74 -3.03 -8.98
C GLU A 421 23.96 -3.61 -7.79
N VAL A 422 24.53 -4.58 -7.07
CA VAL A 422 23.90 -5.14 -5.86
C VAL A 422 23.78 -4.07 -4.78
N VAL A 423 24.83 -3.29 -4.52
CA VAL A 423 24.80 -2.17 -3.56
C VAL A 423 23.75 -1.15 -3.97
N ALA A 424 23.69 -0.79 -5.25
CA ALA A 424 22.68 0.12 -5.77
C ALA A 424 21.26 -0.40 -5.48
N LEU A 425 20.95 -1.66 -5.83
CA LEU A 425 19.62 -2.24 -5.59
C LEU A 425 19.23 -2.31 -4.11
N VAL A 426 20.19 -2.56 -3.22
CA VAL A 426 19.97 -2.58 -1.77
C VAL A 426 19.66 -1.16 -1.24
N VAL A 427 20.29 -0.12 -1.80
CA VAL A 427 20.15 1.26 -1.34
C VAL A 427 18.99 2.02 -2.00
N SER A 428 18.82 1.91 -3.31
CA SER A 428 17.91 2.76 -4.11
C SER A 428 16.53 2.16 -4.35
N ARG A 429 16.32 0.87 -4.07
CA ARG A 429 15.03 0.16 -4.17
C ARG A 429 14.25 0.33 -5.49
N GLU A 430 14.85 0.71 -6.63
CA GLU A 430 14.15 0.75 -7.92
C GLU A 430 15.07 0.73 -9.16
N GLU A 431 14.89 -0.31 -9.99
CA GLU A 431 14.83 -0.34 -11.48
C GLU A 431 14.70 -1.80 -11.95
N ALA A 432 13.58 -2.17 -12.60
CA ALA A 432 13.26 -3.57 -12.92
C ALA A 432 14.26 -4.22 -13.92
N ALA A 433 14.82 -3.44 -14.84
CA ALA A 433 15.82 -3.93 -15.81
C ALA A 433 17.17 -4.21 -15.14
N SER A 434 17.63 -3.34 -14.23
CA SER A 434 18.82 -3.59 -13.42
C SER A 434 18.64 -4.83 -12.55
N PHE A 435 17.48 -4.98 -11.90
CA PHE A 435 17.19 -6.13 -11.03
C PHE A 435 17.41 -7.49 -11.70
N GLU A 436 16.88 -7.71 -12.91
CA GLU A 436 16.98 -9.02 -13.57
C GLU A 436 18.41 -9.38 -13.98
N ARG A 437 19.17 -8.43 -14.53
CA ARG A 437 20.57 -8.69 -14.93
C ARG A 437 21.47 -8.88 -13.70
N THR A 438 21.23 -8.15 -12.62
CA THR A 438 21.99 -8.30 -11.36
C THR A 438 21.70 -9.65 -10.70
N LEU A 439 20.44 -10.09 -10.67
CA LEU A 439 20.06 -11.40 -10.12
C LEU A 439 20.69 -12.56 -10.90
N ASP A 440 20.67 -12.50 -12.24
CA ASP A 440 21.37 -13.48 -13.09
C ASP A 440 22.89 -13.43 -12.87
N GLY A 441 23.46 -12.23 -12.70
CA GLY A 441 24.86 -12.01 -12.36
C GLY A 441 25.27 -12.70 -11.05
N LEU A 442 24.49 -12.52 -9.98
CA LEU A 442 24.70 -13.18 -8.69
C LEU A 442 24.76 -14.70 -8.84
N VAL A 443 23.85 -15.28 -9.62
CA VAL A 443 23.83 -16.73 -9.87
C VAL A 443 25.06 -17.21 -10.64
N ARG A 444 25.41 -16.52 -11.74
CA ARG A 444 26.58 -16.86 -12.57
C ARG A 444 27.89 -16.76 -11.81
N HIS A 445 28.09 -15.70 -11.04
CA HIS A 445 29.33 -15.49 -10.29
C HIS A 445 29.44 -16.45 -9.12
N ALA A 446 28.35 -16.73 -8.41
CA ALA A 446 28.36 -17.74 -7.35
C ALA A 446 28.61 -19.16 -7.88
N TYR A 447 28.16 -19.49 -9.10
CA TYR A 447 28.47 -20.77 -9.75
C TYR A 447 29.96 -20.93 -10.05
N ARG A 448 30.65 -19.84 -10.44
CA ARG A 448 32.09 -19.86 -10.75
C ARG A 448 32.95 -19.84 -9.49
N ASP A 449 32.69 -18.87 -8.60
CA ASP A 449 33.44 -18.67 -7.37
C ASP A 449 32.59 -17.94 -6.32
N ARG A 450 31.82 -18.72 -5.56
CA ARG A 450 31.01 -18.20 -4.46
C ARG A 450 31.84 -17.56 -3.35
N ALA A 451 33.07 -18.01 -3.11
CA ALA A 451 33.90 -17.50 -2.03
C ALA A 451 34.38 -16.08 -2.35
N ALA A 452 34.93 -15.88 -3.55
CA ALA A 452 35.33 -14.54 -4.00
C ALA A 452 34.16 -13.56 -4.04
N LEU A 453 32.99 -14.01 -4.51
CA LEU A 453 31.77 -13.19 -4.50
C LEU A 453 31.32 -12.86 -3.08
N ALA A 454 31.31 -13.83 -2.17
CA ALA A 454 30.93 -13.62 -0.77
C ALA A 454 31.86 -12.64 -0.07
N ASP A 455 33.17 -12.70 -0.31
CA ASP A 455 34.13 -11.79 0.31
C ASP A 455 33.94 -10.35 -0.20
N ALA A 456 33.75 -10.18 -1.51
CA ALA A 456 33.48 -8.87 -2.10
C ALA A 456 32.14 -8.27 -1.62
N LEU A 457 31.09 -9.10 -1.49
CA LEU A 457 29.79 -8.65 -0.97
C LEU A 457 29.84 -8.33 0.52
N LYS A 458 30.57 -9.10 1.34
CA LYS A 458 30.74 -8.80 2.77
C LYS A 458 31.44 -7.47 3.00
N ASP A 459 32.40 -7.13 2.16
CA ASP A 459 33.12 -5.85 2.20
C ASP A 459 32.21 -4.70 1.76
N ALA A 460 31.57 -4.82 0.59
CA ALA A 460 30.74 -3.75 0.02
C ALA A 460 29.41 -3.53 0.75
N LEU A 461 28.81 -4.58 1.29
CA LEU A 461 27.57 -4.55 2.07
C LEU A 461 27.86 -4.59 3.57
N ALA A 462 29.07 -4.20 3.98
CA ALA A 462 29.52 -4.30 5.36
C ALA A 462 28.50 -3.71 6.33
N ASP A 463 27.76 -2.66 5.94
CA ASP A 463 26.75 -1.88 6.70
C ASP A 463 25.35 -2.52 6.79
N CYS A 464 25.11 -3.64 6.12
CA CYS A 464 23.81 -4.27 6.11
C CYS A 464 23.46 -4.93 7.45
N TRP A 465 22.21 -4.79 7.89
CA TRP A 465 21.73 -5.29 9.19
C TRP A 465 21.91 -6.80 9.38
N TRP A 466 21.90 -7.59 8.31
CA TRP A 466 22.05 -9.04 8.35
C TRP A 466 23.51 -9.48 8.50
N LEU A 467 24.45 -8.54 8.39
CA LEU A 467 25.87 -8.76 8.62
C LEU A 467 26.25 -8.49 10.09
N ASP A 468 25.42 -7.80 10.89
CA ASP A 468 25.63 -7.32 12.28
C ASP A 468 26.16 -8.32 13.35
N GLY A 469 26.22 -9.63 13.06
CA GLY A 469 26.66 -10.65 14.01
C GLY A 469 25.68 -10.93 15.16
N GLY A 470 24.40 -10.57 15.00
CA GLY A 470 23.32 -10.98 15.90
C GLY A 470 23.06 -12.50 15.88
N PRO A 471 22.13 -13.02 16.69
CA PRO A 471 21.73 -14.42 16.62
C PRO A 471 21.19 -14.80 15.23
N GLU A 472 21.62 -15.93 14.69
CA GLU A 472 21.16 -16.43 13.38
C GLU A 472 19.63 -16.56 13.30
N GLN A 473 19.01 -17.00 14.39
CA GLN A 473 17.56 -17.16 14.51
C GLN A 473 16.79 -15.84 14.33
N ASP A 474 17.35 -14.72 14.78
CA ASP A 474 16.73 -13.40 14.64
C ASP A 474 16.80 -12.90 13.19
N ARG A 475 17.91 -13.18 12.50
CA ARG A 475 18.06 -12.89 11.07
C ARG A 475 17.10 -13.72 10.24
N ASP A 476 17.07 -15.02 10.46
CA ASP A 476 16.15 -15.96 9.80
C ASP A 476 14.69 -15.52 9.97
N ARG A 477 14.32 -15.13 11.20
CA ARG A 477 12.97 -14.64 11.53
C ARG A 477 12.65 -13.30 10.85
N ARG A 478 13.64 -12.45 10.64
CA ARG A 478 13.44 -11.14 10.01
C ARG A 478 13.27 -11.27 8.50
N PHE A 479 14.16 -12.00 7.83
CA PHE A 479 14.03 -12.30 6.40
C PHE A 479 12.70 -12.98 6.07
N SER A 480 12.23 -13.89 6.93
CA SER A 480 10.94 -14.56 6.71
C SER A 480 9.69 -13.71 7.01
N ARG A 481 9.86 -12.46 7.46
CA ARG A 481 8.75 -11.52 7.75
C ARG A 481 8.68 -10.33 6.82
N ILE A 482 9.80 -9.90 6.24
CA ILE A 482 9.91 -8.68 5.44
C ILE A 482 10.36 -9.08 4.03
N PRO A 483 9.70 -8.59 2.97
CA PRO A 483 10.20 -8.74 1.61
C PRO A 483 11.52 -7.96 1.45
N ASP A 484 12.66 -8.67 1.47
CA ASP A 484 14.00 -8.06 1.48
C ASP A 484 14.66 -8.02 0.09
N GLY A 485 13.91 -8.29 -0.99
CA GLY A 485 14.40 -8.16 -2.37
C GLY A 485 15.68 -8.96 -2.65
N VAL A 486 16.66 -8.35 -3.33
CA VAL A 486 17.95 -9.01 -3.64
C VAL A 486 18.82 -9.27 -2.39
N GLU A 487 18.52 -8.63 -1.25
CA GLU A 487 19.30 -8.81 -0.01
C GLU A 487 19.31 -10.27 0.45
N VAL A 488 18.20 -11.00 0.30
CA VAL A 488 18.14 -12.42 0.73
C VAL A 488 19.12 -13.29 -0.06
N VAL A 489 19.36 -12.96 -1.33
CA VAL A 489 20.30 -13.68 -2.20
C VAL A 489 21.73 -13.36 -1.80
N ALA A 490 22.05 -12.07 -1.60
CA ALA A 490 23.37 -11.64 -1.13
C ALA A 490 23.69 -12.20 0.27
N ALA A 491 22.73 -12.17 1.19
CA ALA A 491 22.86 -12.73 2.53
C ALA A 491 23.05 -14.25 2.51
N SER A 492 22.37 -14.95 1.60
CA SER A 492 22.59 -16.38 1.40
C SER A 492 24.00 -16.68 0.93
N ILE A 493 24.52 -15.96 -0.09
CA ILE A 493 25.90 -16.09 -0.58
C ILE A 493 26.91 -15.88 0.54
N CYS A 494 26.67 -14.87 1.40
CA CYS A 494 27.49 -14.53 2.56
C CYS A 494 27.30 -15.44 3.78
N GLU A 495 26.45 -16.47 3.67
CA GLU A 495 26.13 -17.42 4.73
C GLU A 495 25.50 -16.81 5.99
N GLN A 496 24.73 -15.74 5.82
CA GLN A 496 24.07 -15.02 6.92
C GLN A 496 22.63 -15.48 7.19
N VAL A 497 22.10 -16.41 6.37
CA VAL A 497 20.78 -17.03 6.52
C VAL A 497 20.95 -18.55 6.53
N SER A 498 20.24 -19.23 7.43
CA SER A 498 20.31 -20.68 7.52
C SER A 498 19.63 -21.37 6.33
N VAL A 499 20.17 -22.51 5.90
CA VAL A 499 19.58 -23.32 4.82
C VAL A 499 18.16 -23.78 5.18
N THR A 500 17.90 -24.03 6.47
CA THR A 500 16.57 -24.40 6.98
C THR A 500 15.57 -23.25 6.85
N ALA A 501 15.97 -22.01 7.13
CA ALA A 501 15.10 -20.85 6.95
C ALA A 501 14.81 -20.58 5.47
N LEU A 502 15.81 -20.73 4.60
CA LEU A 502 15.65 -20.65 3.14
C LEU A 502 14.66 -21.70 2.63
N TRP A 503 14.78 -22.94 3.08
CA TRP A 503 13.85 -24.03 2.75
C TRP A 503 12.42 -23.74 3.21
N ASN A 504 12.24 -23.44 4.50
CA ASN A 504 10.92 -23.22 5.09
C ASN A 504 10.16 -22.07 4.45
N THR A 505 10.86 -21.00 4.07
CA THR A 505 10.24 -19.81 3.47
C THR A 505 9.91 -20.04 2.00
N ARG A 506 10.82 -20.68 1.26
CA ARG A 506 10.56 -21.16 -0.10
C ARG A 506 9.30 -22.04 -0.16
N SER A 507 9.09 -22.92 0.82
CA SER A 507 7.88 -23.76 0.90
C SER A 507 6.59 -23.02 1.30
N ARG A 508 6.69 -21.81 1.86
CA ARG A 508 5.56 -21.01 2.39
C ARG A 508 5.02 -19.95 1.43
N ALA A 509 5.76 -19.57 0.39
CA ALA A 509 5.38 -18.52 -0.57
C ALA A 509 4.05 -18.79 -1.32
N ALA A 510 3.47 -19.99 -1.17
CA ALA A 510 2.21 -20.39 -1.81
C ALA A 510 0.92 -20.00 -1.06
N VAL A 511 0.96 -19.42 0.15
CA VAL A 511 -0.25 -19.30 0.99
C VAL A 511 -0.38 -17.94 1.69
N ARG A 512 -0.66 -16.86 0.94
CA ARG A 512 -1.28 -15.61 1.46
C ARG A 512 -2.07 -14.90 0.36
N GLN A 513 -3.35 -15.24 0.21
CA GLN A 513 -4.25 -14.53 -0.70
C GLN A 513 -4.99 -13.44 0.07
N SER A 514 -4.57 -12.18 -0.11
CA SER A 514 -5.35 -11.01 0.35
C SER A 514 -5.50 -9.94 -0.74
N CYS A 515 -4.63 -9.90 -1.77
CA CYS A 515 -4.81 -9.03 -2.95
C CYS A 515 -3.95 -9.47 -4.14
N ALA A 516 -4.31 -9.03 -5.36
CA ALA A 516 -3.57 -9.33 -6.60
C ALA A 516 -2.09 -8.88 -6.56
N HIS A 517 -1.78 -7.77 -5.89
CA HIS A 517 -0.40 -7.31 -5.68
C HIS A 517 0.43 -8.28 -4.84
N THR A 518 -0.17 -8.88 -3.80
CA THR A 518 0.51 -9.90 -2.97
C THR A 518 0.82 -11.15 -3.79
N VAL A 519 -0.09 -11.53 -4.70
CA VAL A 519 0.14 -12.65 -5.62
C VAL A 519 1.27 -12.33 -6.60
N LEU A 520 1.25 -11.14 -7.22
CA LEU A 520 2.29 -10.72 -8.17
C LEU A 520 3.67 -10.54 -7.50
N ASN A 521 3.72 -9.93 -6.32
CA ASN A 521 4.95 -9.81 -5.53
C ASN A 521 5.46 -11.19 -5.07
N GLY A 522 4.54 -12.11 -4.75
CA GLY A 522 4.85 -13.48 -4.37
C GLY A 522 5.64 -14.25 -5.44
N VAL A 523 5.45 -13.93 -6.73
CA VAL A 523 6.24 -14.52 -7.82
C VAL A 523 7.71 -14.09 -7.73
N THR A 524 7.97 -12.80 -7.55
CA THR A 524 9.33 -12.26 -7.39
C THR A 524 9.98 -12.78 -6.11
N GLU A 525 9.25 -12.82 -5.00
CA GLU A 525 9.73 -13.38 -3.74
C GLU A 525 10.10 -14.87 -3.90
N ALA A 526 9.21 -15.68 -4.49
CA ALA A 526 9.46 -17.11 -4.69
C ALA A 526 10.74 -17.35 -5.51
N ARG A 527 11.01 -16.52 -6.53
CA ARG A 527 12.25 -16.57 -7.32
C ARG A 527 13.48 -16.25 -6.48
N LEU A 528 13.44 -15.18 -5.69
CA LEU A 528 14.55 -14.77 -4.82
C LEU A 528 14.87 -15.85 -3.78
N TRP A 529 13.85 -16.43 -3.14
CA TRP A 529 14.01 -17.51 -2.17
C TRP A 529 14.49 -18.83 -2.81
N GLU A 530 14.01 -19.18 -4.01
CA GLU A 530 14.50 -20.32 -4.76
C GLU A 530 15.98 -20.16 -5.12
N ALA A 531 16.37 -18.99 -5.66
CA ALA A 531 17.76 -18.68 -5.99
C ALA A 531 18.65 -18.71 -4.75
N ALA A 532 18.26 -18.02 -3.68
CA ALA A 532 18.99 -18.00 -2.41
C ALA A 532 19.22 -19.41 -1.84
N PHE A 533 18.21 -20.28 -1.89
CA PHE A 533 18.32 -21.67 -1.45
C PHE A 533 19.27 -22.50 -2.35
N LEU A 534 19.12 -22.39 -3.67
CA LEU A 534 19.89 -23.20 -4.62
C LEU A 534 21.37 -22.82 -4.63
N LEU A 535 21.70 -21.54 -4.44
CA LEU A 535 23.09 -21.09 -4.30
C LEU A 535 23.87 -21.78 -3.17
N ARG A 536 23.17 -22.31 -2.16
CA ARG A 536 23.77 -23.02 -1.02
C ARG A 536 23.75 -24.53 -1.13
N THR A 537 22.92 -25.08 -2.02
CA THR A 537 22.63 -26.52 -2.05
C THR A 537 22.95 -27.15 -3.40
N ARG A 538 22.60 -26.49 -4.48
CA ARG A 538 22.81 -26.91 -5.87
C ARG A 538 22.92 -25.65 -6.75
N PRO A 539 24.11 -25.01 -6.83
CA PRO A 539 24.28 -23.80 -7.61
C PRO A 539 23.87 -23.99 -9.07
N LEU A 540 23.15 -23.02 -9.63
CA LEU A 540 22.71 -23.00 -11.02
C LEU A 540 23.74 -22.27 -11.88
N PRO A 541 23.98 -22.69 -13.14
CA PRO A 541 24.95 -22.02 -14.01
C PRO A 541 24.53 -20.58 -14.39
N PHE A 542 23.23 -20.34 -14.55
CA PHE A 542 22.59 -19.05 -14.82
C PHE A 542 21.06 -19.19 -14.74
N LEU A 543 20.29 -18.10 -14.70
CA LEU A 543 18.83 -18.16 -14.67
C LEU A 543 18.23 -18.32 -16.08
N LEU A 544 17.23 -19.19 -16.20
CA LEU A 544 16.44 -19.38 -17.41
C LEU A 544 15.46 -18.22 -17.64
N ALA A 545 14.97 -17.57 -16.58
CA ALA A 545 13.96 -16.53 -16.69
C ALA A 545 14.49 -15.16 -17.12
N THR A 546 15.80 -14.91 -17.11
CA THR A 546 16.38 -13.58 -17.40
C THR A 546 15.83 -13.03 -18.72
N PRO A 547 15.14 -11.89 -18.75
CA PRO A 547 14.44 -11.47 -19.95
C PRO A 547 15.40 -11.07 -21.06
N THR A 548 14.93 -11.14 -22.30
CA THR A 548 15.67 -10.69 -23.46
C THR A 548 15.49 -9.18 -23.69
N TRP A 549 14.37 -8.64 -23.25
CA TRP A 549 13.97 -7.24 -23.42
C TRP A 549 13.75 -6.57 -22.06
N GLU A 550 13.97 -5.26 -22.00
CA GLU A 550 13.70 -4.46 -20.78
C GLU A 550 12.23 -4.48 -20.36
N THR A 551 11.33 -4.85 -21.29
CA THR A 551 9.90 -5.08 -21.02
C THR A 551 9.62 -6.32 -20.18
N GLY A 552 10.64 -7.14 -19.90
CA GLY A 552 10.50 -8.41 -19.19
C GLY A 552 10.15 -9.59 -20.10
N ALA A 553 10.00 -9.38 -21.42
CA ALA A 553 9.76 -10.44 -22.39
C ALA A 553 11.02 -11.28 -22.64
N LEU A 554 10.82 -12.58 -22.89
CA LEU A 554 11.86 -13.55 -23.23
C LEU A 554 11.60 -14.11 -24.62
N ASP A 555 12.61 -14.03 -25.49
CA ASP A 555 12.54 -14.59 -26.85
C ASP A 555 12.53 -16.14 -26.76
N PRO A 556 11.65 -16.86 -27.49
CA PRO A 556 11.55 -18.32 -27.47
C PRO A 556 12.89 -19.03 -27.73
N ASP A 557 13.61 -18.62 -28.79
CA ASP A 557 14.88 -19.21 -29.18
C ASP A 557 15.94 -19.09 -28.08
N VAL A 558 15.96 -17.96 -27.37
CA VAL A 558 16.89 -17.74 -26.25
C VAL A 558 16.61 -18.72 -25.11
N LEU A 559 15.34 -19.05 -24.84
CA LEU A 559 15.02 -20.04 -23.82
C LEU A 559 15.39 -21.47 -24.27
N VAL A 560 15.23 -21.80 -25.56
CA VAL A 560 15.69 -23.08 -26.13
C VAL A 560 17.20 -23.23 -26.00
N GLU A 561 17.96 -22.19 -26.37
CA GLU A 561 19.43 -22.16 -26.23
C GLU A 561 19.86 -22.38 -24.77
N ARG A 562 19.19 -21.72 -23.82
CA ARG A 562 19.46 -21.87 -22.39
C ARG A 562 19.18 -23.27 -21.88
N LEU A 563 18.08 -23.91 -22.31
CA LEU A 563 17.75 -25.29 -21.94
C LEU A 563 18.76 -26.29 -22.53
N SER A 564 19.18 -26.08 -23.78
CA SER A 564 20.23 -26.87 -24.42
C SER A 564 21.55 -26.79 -23.64
N GLU A 565 21.93 -25.59 -23.20
CA GLU A 565 23.12 -25.38 -22.39
C GLU A 565 23.01 -26.01 -20.99
N TYR A 566 21.82 -25.96 -20.36
CA TYR A 566 21.54 -26.69 -19.12
C TYR A 566 21.73 -28.20 -19.29
N GLN A 567 21.23 -28.77 -20.40
CA GLN A 567 21.41 -30.19 -20.73
C GLN A 567 22.90 -30.52 -20.93
N ARG A 568 23.65 -29.67 -21.64
CA ARG A 568 25.10 -29.83 -21.86
C ARG A 568 25.89 -29.80 -20.56
N LEU A 569 25.48 -28.97 -19.60
CA LEU A 569 26.08 -28.84 -18.27
C LEU A 569 25.56 -29.88 -17.27
N CYS A 570 24.65 -30.77 -17.68
CA CYS A 570 23.95 -31.72 -16.79
C CYS A 570 23.28 -31.03 -15.59
N ALA A 571 22.80 -29.80 -15.77
CA ALA A 571 22.12 -29.01 -14.76
C ALA A 571 20.59 -29.18 -14.88
N THR A 572 19.92 -29.34 -13.74
CA THR A 572 18.45 -29.39 -13.69
C THR A 572 17.88 -27.97 -13.54
N PRO A 573 16.94 -27.54 -14.41
CA PRO A 573 16.18 -26.31 -14.22
C PRO A 573 15.54 -26.22 -12.83
N ALA A 574 15.47 -25.00 -12.31
CA ALA A 574 14.76 -24.74 -11.07
C ALA A 574 13.27 -24.45 -11.38
N PRO A 575 12.31 -25.03 -10.63
CA PRO A 575 10.90 -25.01 -11.03
C PRO A 575 10.28 -23.60 -11.03
N VAL A 576 10.63 -22.72 -10.09
CA VAL A 576 10.07 -21.36 -10.03
C VAL A 576 10.69 -20.48 -11.13
N ASP A 577 12.00 -20.57 -11.34
CA ASP A 577 12.69 -19.88 -12.41
C ASP A 577 12.22 -20.34 -13.80
N PHE A 578 12.05 -21.64 -14.01
CA PHE A 578 11.51 -22.16 -15.27
C PHE A 578 10.05 -21.74 -15.51
N ALA A 579 9.20 -21.76 -14.47
CA ALA A 579 7.83 -21.27 -14.59
C ALA A 579 7.79 -19.78 -14.97
N GLN A 580 8.65 -18.95 -14.38
CA GLN A 580 8.78 -17.55 -14.77
C GLN A 580 9.27 -17.40 -16.22
N ALA A 581 10.22 -18.23 -16.65
CA ALA A 581 10.70 -18.22 -18.03
C ALA A 581 9.56 -18.49 -19.03
N LEU A 582 8.68 -19.47 -18.75
CA LEU A 582 7.49 -19.74 -19.57
C LEU A 582 6.54 -18.53 -19.62
N LEU A 583 6.28 -17.89 -18.48
CA LEU A 583 5.39 -16.71 -18.42
C LEU A 583 5.93 -15.49 -19.18
N ARG A 584 7.25 -15.40 -19.37
CA ARG A 584 7.91 -14.34 -20.14
C ARG A 584 7.94 -14.61 -21.64
N VAL A 585 7.71 -15.85 -22.05
CA VAL A 585 7.63 -16.26 -23.44
C VAL A 585 6.18 -16.15 -23.91
N ARG A 586 5.97 -15.44 -25.02
CA ARG A 586 4.64 -15.30 -25.61
C ARG A 586 4.13 -16.66 -26.09
N ARG A 587 2.87 -16.97 -25.79
CA ARG A 587 2.20 -18.19 -26.29
C ARG A 587 1.93 -18.09 -27.78
N ASP A 588 1.83 -19.25 -28.43
CA ASP A 588 1.37 -19.43 -29.81
C ASP A 588 2.12 -18.58 -30.84
N SER A 589 3.38 -18.25 -30.55
CA SER A 589 4.13 -17.26 -31.31
C SER A 589 5.18 -17.84 -32.24
N ASP A 590 5.64 -19.07 -32.00
CA ASP A 590 6.82 -19.61 -32.69
C ASP A 590 6.83 -21.14 -32.84
N PRO A 591 6.31 -21.68 -33.96
CA PRO A 591 6.32 -23.10 -34.26
C PRO A 591 7.72 -23.70 -34.50
N GLU A 592 8.72 -22.87 -34.84
CA GLU A 592 10.09 -23.35 -35.07
C GLU A 592 10.81 -23.56 -33.74
N ALA A 593 10.71 -22.59 -32.83
CA ALA A 593 11.19 -22.72 -31.46
C ALA A 593 10.52 -23.88 -30.72
N ALA A 594 9.22 -24.14 -30.95
CA ALA A 594 8.52 -25.29 -30.38
C ALA A 594 9.13 -26.63 -30.83
N ARG A 595 9.45 -26.79 -32.13
CA ARG A 595 10.14 -27.98 -32.65
C ARG A 595 11.55 -28.11 -32.10
N ALA A 596 12.28 -27.01 -32.01
CA ALA A 596 13.63 -26.98 -31.46
C ALA A 596 13.65 -27.38 -29.97
N ALA A 597 12.67 -26.90 -29.18
CA ALA A 597 12.48 -27.30 -27.80
C ALA A 597 12.19 -28.81 -27.69
N ALA A 598 11.21 -29.33 -28.44
CA ALA A 598 10.87 -30.76 -28.42
C ALA A 598 12.06 -31.67 -28.79
N ALA A 599 12.97 -31.20 -29.64
CA ALA A 599 14.16 -31.96 -30.04
C ALA A 599 15.20 -32.13 -28.90
N LEU A 600 15.14 -31.33 -27.83
CA LEU A 600 16.06 -31.46 -26.68
C LEU A 600 15.74 -32.70 -25.82
N GLY A 601 14.50 -33.21 -25.85
CA GLY A 601 14.11 -34.44 -25.19
C GLY A 601 14.17 -34.41 -23.66
N THR A 602 13.98 -33.22 -23.05
CA THR A 602 13.87 -33.06 -21.59
C THR A 602 12.45 -32.67 -21.19
N PRO A 603 11.98 -33.03 -19.96
CA PRO A 603 10.63 -32.68 -19.51
C PRO A 603 10.34 -31.17 -19.56
N GLU A 604 11.32 -30.33 -19.23
CA GLU A 604 11.18 -28.88 -19.31
C GLU A 604 11.09 -28.38 -20.76
N ALA A 605 11.84 -28.98 -21.68
CA ALA A 605 11.78 -28.60 -23.09
C ALA A 605 10.45 -29.05 -23.74
N ASP A 606 9.90 -30.20 -23.35
CA ASP A 606 8.57 -30.64 -23.77
C ASP A 606 7.48 -29.69 -23.27
N ARG A 607 7.59 -29.20 -22.02
CA ARG A 607 6.69 -28.17 -21.48
C ARG A 607 6.79 -26.83 -22.22
N LEU A 608 7.99 -26.42 -22.63
CA LEU A 608 8.17 -25.23 -23.47
C LEU A 608 7.54 -25.42 -24.85
N ALA A 609 7.76 -26.58 -25.49
CA ALA A 609 7.17 -26.90 -26.79
C ALA A 609 5.63 -26.88 -26.74
N ALA A 610 5.05 -27.46 -25.69
CA ALA A 610 3.62 -27.41 -25.40
C ALA A 610 3.10 -25.97 -25.22
N TRP A 611 3.81 -25.15 -24.41
CA TRP A 611 3.46 -23.74 -24.19
C TRP A 611 3.47 -22.90 -25.47
N LEU A 612 4.47 -23.11 -26.33
CA LEU A 612 4.63 -22.41 -27.60
C LEU A 612 3.64 -22.86 -28.68
N SER A 613 3.16 -24.10 -28.59
CA SER A 613 2.18 -24.66 -29.54
C SER A 613 0.73 -24.41 -29.15
N GLY A 614 0.49 -23.89 -27.93
CA GLY A 614 -0.86 -23.68 -27.37
C GLY A 614 -1.48 -24.93 -26.75
N ASP A 615 -0.84 -26.07 -26.97
CA ASP A 615 -1.23 -27.38 -26.47
C ASP A 615 -0.81 -27.55 -25.00
N GLY A 616 -1.52 -26.89 -24.09
CA GLY A 616 -1.31 -27.06 -22.66
C GLY A 616 -1.76 -25.88 -21.82
N THR A 617 -2.60 -26.15 -20.82
CA THR A 617 -3.16 -25.22 -19.82
C THR A 617 -3.97 -24.04 -20.37
N ALA A 618 -5.28 -24.06 -20.09
CA ALA A 618 -6.12 -22.87 -20.18
C ALA A 618 -5.54 -21.77 -19.26
N LEU A 619 -5.44 -20.55 -19.76
CA LEU A 619 -5.17 -19.41 -18.88
C LEU A 619 -6.30 -19.34 -17.84
N PRO A 620 -6.01 -18.99 -16.57
CA PRO A 620 -7.08 -18.61 -15.66
C PRO A 620 -7.86 -17.50 -16.36
N ALA A 621 -9.14 -17.76 -16.64
CA ALA A 621 -10.04 -16.72 -17.08
C ALA A 621 -9.99 -15.65 -15.98
N LEU A 622 -9.85 -14.38 -16.38
CA LEU A 622 -10.30 -13.32 -15.51
C LEU A 622 -11.78 -13.65 -15.27
N ASP A 623 -12.15 -13.98 -14.04
CA ASP A 623 -13.55 -13.90 -13.65
C ASP A 623 -13.94 -12.45 -13.93
N SER A 624 -14.56 -12.23 -15.08
CA SER A 624 -15.41 -11.07 -15.24
C SER A 624 -16.32 -11.11 -14.03
N ALA A 625 -16.32 -10.04 -13.24
CA ALA A 625 -17.24 -9.86 -12.14
C ALA A 625 -18.68 -9.90 -12.69
N GLU A 626 -19.15 -11.10 -13.02
CA GLU A 626 -20.53 -11.43 -13.22
C GLU A 626 -21.16 -11.43 -11.84
N GLU A 627 -22.34 -10.82 -11.79
CA GLU A 627 -23.17 -10.60 -10.63
C GLU A 627 -23.10 -11.78 -9.63
N PRO A 628 -23.09 -11.50 -8.32
CA PRO A 628 -22.94 -12.54 -7.31
C PRO A 628 -24.01 -13.62 -7.50
N ARG A 629 -23.58 -14.80 -7.96
CA ARG A 629 -24.40 -16.00 -7.94
C ARG A 629 -24.75 -16.28 -6.49
N GLN A 630 -26.03 -16.20 -6.14
CA GLN A 630 -26.53 -16.76 -4.89
C GLN A 630 -26.12 -18.23 -4.82
N PRO A 631 -25.44 -18.68 -3.75
CA PRO A 631 -25.09 -20.08 -3.61
C PRO A 631 -26.39 -20.89 -3.49
N ALA A 632 -26.56 -21.86 -4.40
CA ALA A 632 -27.58 -22.88 -4.25
C ALA A 632 -27.24 -23.72 -3.01
N ALA A 633 -28.24 -23.96 -2.17
CA ALA A 633 -28.11 -24.41 -0.80
C ALA A 633 -27.71 -25.88 -0.60
N ASP A 634 -26.97 -26.53 -1.52
CA ASP A 634 -26.74 -27.99 -1.45
C ASP A 634 -25.46 -28.51 -2.17
N GLU A 635 -24.35 -27.76 -2.24
CA GLU A 635 -23.06 -28.34 -2.69
C GLU A 635 -22.04 -28.51 -1.55
N PRO A 636 -21.51 -29.73 -1.32
CA PRO A 636 -20.49 -29.96 -0.30
C PRO A 636 -19.15 -29.34 -0.72
N ALA A 637 -18.40 -28.82 0.27
CA ALA A 637 -17.11 -28.18 0.08
C ALA A 637 -16.12 -29.07 -0.70
N GLU A 638 -15.77 -28.67 -1.92
CA GLU A 638 -14.68 -29.31 -2.67
C GLU A 638 -13.33 -29.02 -1.97
N GLU A 639 -12.61 -30.10 -1.66
CA GLU A 639 -11.21 -30.06 -1.21
C GLU A 639 -10.31 -29.41 -2.27
N GLY A 640 -9.49 -28.46 -1.83
CA GLY A 640 -8.59 -27.68 -2.67
C GLY A 640 -7.68 -28.56 -3.54
N ARG A 641 -7.87 -28.45 -4.87
CA ARG A 641 -6.99 -29.07 -5.87
C ARG A 641 -5.59 -28.46 -5.78
N ARG A 642 -4.59 -29.32 -5.53
CA ARG A 642 -3.15 -29.01 -5.62
C ARG A 642 -2.78 -28.74 -7.08
N TRP A 643 -2.29 -27.53 -7.36
CA TRP A 643 -1.85 -27.09 -8.70
C TRP A 643 -0.37 -27.38 -9.01
N LEU A 644 0.23 -28.41 -8.39
CA LEU A 644 1.64 -28.77 -8.64
C LEU A 644 1.84 -30.28 -8.62
N GLU A 645 1.27 -30.96 -9.61
CA GLU A 645 1.75 -32.25 -10.13
C GLU A 645 1.93 -32.17 -11.63
#